data_AF-A0AA96VBM0-F1
#
_entry.id   AF-A0AA96VBM0-F1
#
_cell.length_a   1.000
_cell.length_b   1.000
_cell.length_c   1.000
_cell.angle_alpha   90.00
_cell.angle_beta   90.00
_cell.angle_gamma   90.00
#
_symmetry.space_group_name_H-M   'P 1'
#
loop_
_entity.id
_entity.type
_entity.pdbx_description
1 polymer ?
#
loop_
_entity_poly.entity_id
_entity_poly.type
_entity_poly.pdbx_seq_one_letter_code
_entity_poly.pdbx_strand_id
1 'polypeptide(L)'
;MKNIKQVFLLTAILAVFFVLAAAPALANTATVTSITDANSNLTAWITGTEPHILMLDADNWTGTGTITIPSEINNLKIQSNNESKELNVSIVAASRTTVLNLTIKDLNLNVTAASDQHGIDIDGVTGTTLFLEDNNTIRGNLTGVHVGYGNFLTITAIESVKDTNHLKIYGGESSAGIGGSYQEASGEVVINGFVVIDEAMGGNAVIGGGGAAIGGGGSESGTVTISGPVRIKMATGGNSGGNGGGAAIGGGGGDGAGTVTVSNAAIIESAIGGCGEYGGGAAIGGGGGGANIAGGAGTVTISNAAIIEAAMGGTGDDGGGAAIGSGGCGVNRDGKDGIVTVSDATIIKATGGPGGDGCGAAIGSGGGGYSGVSGAGIVTLSNATIIEATGGRGGVDSGGGAAIGGGGGGYNGVSGAGIVMISNATKIYTVTGGSGNRNSGGGAAIGGGSGKVGGVGTVTISDATIIETAVGGSKGSSSSGGAAIGGGGGGYNDVGGDGNVTINGGTIVVTPTGSHYAIGGGQGRTNGNSTITIDGGSIRTTTGTLLGGAPKNSAGNSVEPYTIDFGPQNAKKRYNMTNAEVTPPCAFSSYTDENGRLYLYKTPSGSPILTGITTQPKNTAAFVDGSASFTVTAVGNYQWQKNISGTWTNITSGGILSTYIINPVAIGNAGSYRVVVTDSASNTFNSNEVTLVVLSTQPANTAAFEGKPASVSVTTTHETLPAGLSYQWYFESTPVGVNSATYTIGSMNSGYYGNYTLTVRNSTDNVSVSDQAHIKVVGNPESTAAFEGNTASFETTLTGTLPTGFSYQWQKNNSGFADITGETGTELSFSAADKTNDAGEYQLLIKNGTTVVSTSDAVWLTVVTHPSDITEFENRDITFAVTQTPEASVSGVTLTYEWYKSPDTTNPITGATTHELAMTNISPADSGSYSAKIDGITDLSDPADLTLLAHPVNQTIQEHHLTTFVVTDISGLSYQWLVDKNDTNGFVELAGETNASLSINALLNMNDWKYKVQVTGSGIDGTIESDVVVLTVTKTPSSGGYGDENVKVVDGNGFGQQQPQQNGTATNGTNGTEQQNGTNVSQNQSNPEQETGGGNNNGLPSWIWIVVVIIVIIIGGVAYWYFYKRNKEKETSDKN
;
A
#
# COMPACT_ATOMS: atom_id res chain seq x y z
N MET A 1 -28.13 -42.70 -37.63
CA MET A 1 -29.06 -41.54 -37.62
C MET A 1 -30.00 -41.56 -36.39
N LYS A 2 -29.44 -41.56 -35.17
CA LYS A 2 -30.22 -41.31 -33.93
C LYS A 2 -29.52 -40.37 -32.94
N ASN A 3 -28.29 -39.91 -33.23
CA ASN A 3 -27.49 -39.08 -32.32
C ASN A 3 -27.00 -37.76 -32.95
N ILE A 4 -27.78 -37.15 -33.85
CA ILE A 4 -27.46 -35.81 -34.40
C ILE A 4 -28.34 -34.71 -33.80
N LYS A 5 -29.50 -35.04 -33.22
CA LYS A 5 -30.37 -34.06 -32.55
C LYS A 5 -29.86 -33.62 -31.16
N GLN A 6 -29.17 -34.49 -30.42
CA GLN A 6 -28.60 -34.11 -29.11
C GLN A 6 -27.35 -33.24 -29.22
N VAL A 7 -26.55 -33.38 -30.29
CA VAL A 7 -25.36 -32.53 -30.50
C VAL A 7 -25.77 -31.12 -30.98
N PHE A 8 -26.84 -31.01 -31.78
CA PHE A 8 -27.38 -29.70 -32.20
C PHE A 8 -28.10 -28.97 -31.07
N LEU A 9 -28.75 -29.67 -30.14
CA LEU A 9 -29.38 -29.04 -28.99
C LEU A 9 -28.32 -28.56 -27.97
N LEU A 10 -27.22 -29.29 -27.81
CA LEU A 10 -26.14 -28.89 -26.91
C LEU A 10 -25.30 -27.71 -27.46
N THR A 11 -25.15 -27.60 -28.78
CA THR A 11 -24.48 -26.45 -29.42
C THR A 11 -25.40 -25.22 -29.58
N ALA A 12 -26.71 -25.40 -29.69
CA ALA A 12 -27.67 -24.30 -29.67
C ALA A 12 -27.87 -23.72 -28.25
N ILE A 13 -27.85 -24.56 -27.21
CA ILE A 13 -27.92 -24.10 -25.81
C ILE A 13 -26.63 -23.37 -25.41
N LEU A 14 -25.45 -23.82 -25.86
CA LEU A 14 -24.19 -23.13 -25.58
C LEU A 14 -24.05 -21.79 -26.32
N ALA A 15 -24.69 -21.65 -27.50
CA ALA A 15 -24.69 -20.40 -28.28
C ALA A 15 -25.73 -19.37 -27.79
N VAL A 16 -26.85 -19.81 -27.20
CA VAL A 16 -27.82 -18.92 -26.56
C VAL A 16 -27.31 -18.42 -25.20
N PHE A 17 -26.52 -19.22 -24.48
CA PHE A 17 -25.84 -18.79 -23.25
C PHE A 17 -24.75 -17.71 -23.46
N PHE A 18 -24.22 -17.57 -24.68
CA PHE A 18 -23.21 -16.54 -24.99
C PHE A 18 -23.79 -15.24 -25.58
N VAL A 19 -25.09 -15.18 -25.89
CA VAL A 19 -25.73 -14.00 -26.51
C VAL A 19 -26.77 -13.33 -25.60
N LEU A 20 -27.11 -13.93 -24.46
CA LEU A 20 -28.01 -13.32 -23.45
C LEU A 20 -27.32 -13.06 -22.11
N ALA A 21 -26.03 -12.69 -22.14
CA ALA A 21 -25.24 -12.22 -20.99
C ALA A 21 -24.62 -10.83 -21.27
N ALA A 22 -25.34 -9.99 -22.02
CA ALA A 22 -24.93 -8.63 -22.35
C ALA A 22 -26.10 -7.64 -22.10
N ALA A 23 -26.49 -7.52 -20.84
CA ALA A 23 -27.07 -6.31 -20.25
C ALA A 23 -26.65 -6.32 -18.76
N PRO A 24 -26.20 -5.19 -18.20
CA PRO A 24 -25.22 -5.19 -17.12
C PRO A 24 -25.88 -5.48 -15.78
N ALA A 25 -25.45 -6.56 -15.12
CA ALA A 25 -25.52 -6.66 -13.68
C ALA A 25 -24.56 -5.61 -13.10
N LEU A 26 -25.07 -4.78 -12.20
CA LEU A 26 -24.33 -3.81 -11.40
C LEU A 26 -23.36 -4.54 -10.46
N ALA A 27 -22.25 -5.00 -11.02
CA ALA A 27 -21.04 -5.16 -10.25
C ALA A 27 -20.62 -3.76 -9.79
N ASN A 28 -20.19 -3.62 -8.54
CA ASN A 28 -19.25 -2.56 -8.16
C ASN A 28 -17.93 -2.83 -8.91
N THR A 29 -17.95 -2.68 -10.22
CA THR A 29 -16.78 -2.53 -11.06
C THR A 29 -16.14 -1.23 -10.66
N ALA A 30 -14.90 -1.27 -10.16
CA ALA A 30 -14.00 -0.15 -10.27
C ALA A 30 -14.13 0.35 -11.72
N THR A 31 -14.68 1.54 -11.91
CA THR A 31 -14.89 2.12 -13.24
C THR A 31 -13.52 2.37 -13.85
N VAL A 32 -13.05 1.42 -14.67
CA VAL A 32 -11.82 1.61 -15.47
C VAL A 32 -12.16 2.57 -16.58
N THR A 33 -11.94 3.85 -16.34
CA THR A 33 -12.08 4.89 -17.36
C THR A 33 -10.79 4.93 -18.18
N SER A 34 -10.87 4.61 -19.48
CA SER A 34 -9.74 4.74 -20.41
C SER A 34 -9.67 6.16 -20.96
N ILE A 35 -8.54 6.85 -20.77
CA ILE A 35 -8.33 8.21 -21.27
C ILE A 35 -7.32 8.20 -22.42
N THR A 36 -7.67 8.85 -23.53
CA THR A 36 -6.86 8.96 -24.75
C THR A 36 -6.29 10.37 -25.00
N ASP A 37 -6.76 11.39 -24.27
CA ASP A 37 -6.21 12.75 -24.31
C ASP A 37 -6.36 13.50 -22.97
N ALA A 38 -5.48 14.46 -22.74
CA ALA A 38 -5.42 15.24 -21.50
C ALA A 38 -6.30 16.51 -21.49
N ASN A 39 -7.00 16.82 -22.59
CA ASN A 39 -7.85 18.00 -22.72
C ASN A 39 -9.31 17.72 -22.32
N SER A 40 -9.65 16.45 -22.09
CA SER A 40 -10.88 16.05 -21.44
C SER A 40 -10.90 16.54 -19.98
N ASN A 41 -11.88 17.38 -19.64
CA ASN A 41 -12.03 17.96 -18.30
C ASN A 41 -12.23 16.83 -17.26
N LEU A 42 -11.17 16.51 -16.49
CA LEU A 42 -11.10 15.24 -15.73
C LEU A 42 -11.99 15.20 -14.48
N THR A 43 -12.52 16.34 -14.04
CA THR A 43 -13.43 16.44 -12.88
C THR A 43 -14.75 15.69 -13.06
N ALA A 44 -15.09 15.28 -14.28
CA ALA A 44 -16.34 14.56 -14.59
C ALA A 44 -16.27 13.01 -14.47
N TRP A 45 -15.07 12.43 -14.25
CA TRP A 45 -14.86 10.99 -14.47
C TRP A 45 -14.64 10.17 -13.19
N ILE A 46 -14.70 10.82 -12.03
CA ILE A 46 -14.45 10.19 -10.74
C ILE A 46 -15.69 10.35 -9.86
N THR A 47 -16.77 9.66 -10.21
CA THR A 47 -17.97 9.52 -9.38
C THR A 47 -18.19 8.02 -9.12
N GLY A 48 -18.01 7.59 -7.86
CA GLY A 48 -18.18 6.19 -7.45
C GLY A 48 -17.52 5.88 -6.09
N THR A 49 -17.90 4.77 -5.46
CA THR A 49 -17.29 4.26 -4.23
C THR A 49 -15.98 3.48 -4.54
N GLU A 50 -14.95 3.64 -3.71
CA GLU A 50 -13.59 3.07 -3.86
C GLU A 50 -13.55 1.54 -4.15
N PRO A 51 -12.54 1.02 -4.89
CA PRO A 51 -11.30 1.68 -5.33
C PRO A 51 -11.37 2.27 -6.75
N HIS A 52 -10.78 3.46 -6.92
CA HIS A 52 -10.69 4.14 -8.22
C HIS A 52 -9.46 3.67 -9.02
N ILE A 53 -9.67 3.21 -10.25
CA ILE A 53 -8.60 2.82 -11.18
C ILE A 53 -8.72 3.67 -12.46
N LEU A 54 -7.66 4.41 -12.78
CA LEU A 54 -7.52 5.19 -13.99
C LEU A 54 -6.58 4.46 -14.97
N MET A 55 -7.06 4.15 -16.17
CA MET A 55 -6.25 3.55 -17.24
C MET A 55 -5.90 4.61 -18.28
N LEU A 56 -4.61 4.81 -18.54
CA LEU A 56 -4.10 5.66 -19.60
C LEU A 56 -3.83 4.80 -20.83
N ASP A 57 -4.50 5.11 -21.94
CA ASP A 57 -4.27 4.42 -23.22
C ASP A 57 -3.10 5.08 -23.94
N ALA A 58 -1.88 4.63 -23.62
CA ALA A 58 -0.64 5.18 -24.13
C ALA A 58 -0.41 4.89 -25.63
N ASP A 59 -1.07 3.87 -26.19
CA ASP A 59 -1.00 3.58 -27.63
C ASP A 59 -1.77 4.61 -28.47
N ASN A 60 -2.85 5.16 -27.91
CA ASN A 60 -3.69 6.16 -28.56
C ASN A 60 -3.56 7.56 -27.96
N TRP A 61 -2.60 7.78 -27.05
CA TRP A 61 -2.43 9.06 -26.39
C TRP A 61 -2.04 10.16 -27.37
N THR A 62 -2.89 11.17 -27.50
CA THR A 62 -2.61 12.33 -28.34
C THR A 62 -2.75 13.62 -27.54
N GLY A 63 -1.68 14.42 -27.49
CA GLY A 63 -1.67 15.73 -26.85
C GLY A 63 -0.95 15.79 -25.50
N THR A 64 -1.18 16.89 -24.80
CA THR A 64 -0.50 17.29 -23.56
C THR A 64 -1.52 17.75 -22.52
N GLY A 65 -1.30 17.52 -21.23
CA GLY A 65 -2.13 18.15 -20.20
C GLY A 65 -1.89 17.67 -18.78
N THR A 66 -2.91 17.82 -17.93
CA THR A 66 -2.81 17.63 -16.48
C THR A 66 -3.95 16.77 -15.94
N ILE A 67 -3.62 15.77 -15.13
CA ILE A 67 -4.57 14.97 -14.34
C ILE A 67 -4.60 15.56 -12.94
N THR A 68 -5.70 16.22 -12.55
CA THR A 68 -5.86 16.76 -11.20
C THR A 68 -6.64 15.78 -10.32
N ILE A 69 -6.08 15.43 -9.15
CA ILE A 69 -6.68 14.48 -8.20
C ILE A 69 -7.45 15.26 -7.10
N PRO A 70 -8.81 15.28 -7.12
CA PRO A 70 -9.61 16.01 -6.14
C PRO A 70 -9.51 15.44 -4.72
N SER A 71 -9.60 16.30 -3.71
CA SER A 71 -9.47 15.98 -2.26
C SER A 71 -10.42 14.88 -1.75
N GLU A 72 -11.49 14.58 -2.49
CA GLU A 72 -12.45 13.51 -2.16
C GLU A 72 -11.88 12.10 -2.39
N ILE A 73 -10.85 11.95 -3.23
CA ILE A 73 -10.25 10.66 -3.58
C ILE A 73 -9.02 10.42 -2.72
N ASN A 74 -9.09 9.52 -1.76
CA ASN A 74 -7.95 9.20 -0.91
C ASN A 74 -7.15 8.00 -1.41
N ASN A 75 -7.75 7.13 -2.25
CA ASN A 75 -7.08 5.99 -2.86
C ASN A 75 -7.29 6.01 -4.38
N LEU A 76 -6.21 6.06 -5.14
CA LEU A 76 -6.25 6.06 -6.61
C LEU A 76 -5.14 5.18 -7.18
N LYS A 77 -5.47 4.34 -8.16
CA LYS A 77 -4.49 3.67 -9.01
C LYS A 77 -4.48 4.28 -10.40
N ILE A 78 -3.32 4.68 -10.89
CA ILE A 78 -3.11 5.15 -12.26
C ILE A 78 -2.19 4.15 -12.96
N GLN A 79 -2.66 3.60 -14.07
CA GLN A 79 -1.92 2.58 -14.82
C GLN A 79 -1.93 2.87 -16.33
N SER A 80 -0.90 2.44 -17.03
CA SER A 80 -0.81 2.52 -18.49
C SER A 80 -0.99 1.14 -19.12
N ASN A 81 -1.53 1.09 -20.33
CA ASN A 81 -1.56 -0.15 -21.12
C ASN A 81 -0.23 -0.45 -21.84
N ASN A 82 0.71 0.49 -21.87
CA ASN A 82 2.00 0.34 -22.55
C ASN A 82 3.12 1.17 -21.89
N GLU A 83 3.99 0.51 -21.12
CA GLU A 83 5.16 1.12 -20.45
C GLU A 83 6.20 1.70 -21.43
N SER A 84 6.20 1.26 -22.69
CA SER A 84 7.18 1.71 -23.69
C SER A 84 6.80 3.03 -24.36
N LYS A 85 5.59 3.56 -24.09
CA LYS A 85 5.05 4.75 -24.72
C LYS A 85 5.05 5.92 -23.77
N GLU A 86 5.70 7.01 -24.19
CA GLU A 86 5.76 8.24 -23.41
C GLU A 86 4.41 8.97 -23.40
N LEU A 87 3.96 9.34 -22.21
CA LEU A 87 2.75 10.09 -21.93
C LEU A 87 3.14 11.51 -21.52
N ASN A 88 2.75 12.52 -22.30
CA ASN A 88 3.00 13.92 -21.96
C ASN A 88 1.90 14.45 -21.04
N VAL A 89 1.88 13.97 -19.80
CA VAL A 89 0.85 14.30 -18.81
C VAL A 89 1.46 14.49 -17.42
N SER A 90 1.07 15.59 -16.78
CA SER A 90 1.41 15.89 -15.39
C SER A 90 0.29 15.39 -14.47
N ILE A 91 0.63 14.72 -13.36
CA ILE A 91 -0.33 14.30 -12.34
C ILE A 91 -0.23 15.28 -11.17
N VAL A 92 -1.32 15.93 -10.79
CA VAL A 92 -1.34 16.99 -9.77
C VAL A 92 -2.32 16.64 -8.67
N ALA A 93 -1.79 16.41 -7.48
CA ALA A 93 -2.51 16.26 -6.23
C ALA A 93 -2.38 17.49 -5.33
N ALA A 94 -1.89 18.62 -5.85
CA ALA A 94 -1.51 19.75 -5.01
C ALA A 94 -2.69 20.39 -4.26
N SER A 95 -2.43 20.93 -3.06
CA SER A 95 -3.41 21.66 -2.21
C SER A 95 -4.59 20.84 -1.67
N ARG A 96 -4.39 19.56 -1.38
CA ARG A 96 -5.43 18.69 -0.78
C ARG A 96 -5.46 18.79 0.74
N THR A 97 -6.65 18.63 1.31
CA THR A 97 -6.89 18.61 2.76
C THR A 97 -6.82 17.22 3.39
N THR A 98 -6.65 16.17 2.60
CA THR A 98 -6.68 14.75 3.01
C THR A 98 -5.45 14.00 2.51
N VAL A 99 -5.07 12.94 3.23
CA VAL A 99 -3.99 12.02 2.86
C VAL A 99 -4.32 11.31 1.55
N LEU A 100 -3.31 11.11 0.70
CA LEU A 100 -3.44 10.42 -0.59
C LEU A 100 -2.60 9.13 -0.63
N ASN A 101 -3.22 8.03 -1.02
CA ASN A 101 -2.58 6.78 -1.41
C ASN A 101 -2.68 6.65 -2.93
N LEU A 102 -1.58 6.94 -3.62
CA LEU A 102 -1.49 6.89 -5.07
C LEU A 102 -0.71 5.65 -5.49
N THR A 103 -1.31 4.77 -6.28
CA THR A 103 -0.62 3.64 -6.91
C THR A 103 -0.30 3.96 -8.36
N ILE A 104 0.94 3.72 -8.80
CA ILE A 104 1.34 3.82 -10.20
C ILE A 104 1.82 2.47 -10.74
N LYS A 105 1.45 2.17 -11.98
CA LYS A 105 1.80 0.91 -12.67
C LYS A 105 2.08 1.16 -14.14
N ASP A 106 3.20 0.64 -14.64
CA ASP A 106 3.59 0.70 -16.06
C ASP A 106 3.63 2.13 -16.63
N LEU A 107 3.74 3.17 -15.79
CA LEU A 107 3.65 4.56 -16.23
C LEU A 107 4.96 5.05 -16.83
N ASN A 108 4.89 5.68 -18.00
CA ASN A 108 6.04 6.34 -18.64
C ASN A 108 5.69 7.80 -18.95
N LEU A 109 5.85 8.68 -17.97
CA LEU A 109 5.55 10.10 -18.08
C LEU A 109 6.74 10.88 -18.65
N ASN A 110 6.50 11.69 -19.68
CA ASN A 110 7.47 12.62 -20.25
C ASN A 110 6.85 14.01 -20.44
N VAL A 111 6.84 14.79 -19.36
CA VAL A 111 6.18 16.10 -19.32
C VAL A 111 7.07 17.15 -19.99
N THR A 112 6.65 17.65 -21.15
CA THR A 112 7.39 18.65 -21.96
C THR A 112 6.57 19.88 -22.32
N ALA A 113 5.29 19.92 -21.93
CA ALA A 113 4.31 20.87 -22.43
C ALA A 113 4.43 22.29 -21.86
N ALA A 114 4.71 22.42 -20.56
CA ALA A 114 4.84 23.71 -19.87
C ALA A 114 6.07 23.69 -18.95
N SER A 115 6.73 24.86 -18.82
CA SER A 115 7.99 25.02 -18.08
C SER A 115 7.88 24.87 -16.57
N ASP A 116 6.65 24.88 -16.05
CA ASP A 116 6.32 24.85 -14.62
C ASP A 116 5.70 23.51 -14.17
N GLN A 117 5.67 22.50 -15.04
CA GLN A 117 5.00 21.24 -14.74
C GLN A 117 5.95 20.15 -14.23
N HIS A 118 5.52 19.49 -13.16
CA HIS A 118 6.13 18.29 -12.60
C HIS A 118 5.59 17.02 -13.26
N GLY A 119 6.29 15.89 -13.14
CA GLY A 119 5.73 14.59 -13.53
C GLY A 119 4.55 14.23 -12.63
N ILE A 120 4.80 14.18 -11.32
CA ILE A 120 3.80 14.05 -10.27
C ILE A 120 4.01 15.18 -9.26
N ASP A 121 3.00 15.99 -9.02
CA ASP A 121 3.01 17.10 -8.06
C ASP A 121 2.11 16.81 -6.87
N ILE A 122 2.69 16.69 -5.67
CA ILE A 122 1.96 16.44 -4.42
C ILE A 122 2.14 17.57 -3.40
N ASP A 123 2.54 18.77 -3.86
CA ASP A 123 2.77 19.90 -2.98
C ASP A 123 1.50 20.39 -2.27
N GLY A 124 1.57 20.69 -0.97
CA GLY A 124 0.43 21.13 -0.16
C GLY A 124 -0.52 20.01 0.26
N VAL A 125 -0.08 18.74 0.22
CA VAL A 125 -0.81 17.57 0.74
C VAL A 125 -0.24 17.16 2.10
N THR A 126 -1.10 16.93 3.10
CA THR A 126 -0.71 16.60 4.49
C THR A 126 -0.13 15.18 4.70
N GLY A 127 0.42 14.57 3.64
CA GLY A 127 1.01 13.24 3.61
C GLY A 127 0.52 12.45 2.40
N THR A 128 1.45 11.95 1.59
CA THR A 128 1.15 11.08 0.44
C THR A 128 1.96 9.80 0.51
N THR A 129 1.32 8.66 0.25
CA THR A 129 1.98 7.39 -0.02
C THR A 129 1.90 7.09 -1.51
N LEU A 130 3.05 6.99 -2.17
CA LEU A 130 3.19 6.54 -3.55
C LEU A 130 3.56 5.06 -3.56
N PHE A 131 2.62 4.23 -4.01
CA PHE A 131 2.79 2.82 -4.22
C PHE A 131 3.27 2.53 -5.63
N LEU A 132 4.34 1.77 -5.77
CA LEU A 132 4.88 1.32 -7.04
C LEU A 132 4.42 -0.12 -7.35
N GLU A 133 4.01 -0.34 -8.59
CA GLU A 133 3.86 -1.66 -9.21
C GLU A 133 4.60 -1.65 -10.57
N ASP A 134 5.29 -2.75 -10.88
CA ASP A 134 5.98 -2.94 -12.16
C ASP A 134 6.95 -1.79 -12.51
N ASN A 135 7.15 -1.47 -13.81
CA ASN A 135 8.14 -0.50 -14.24
C ASN A 135 7.53 0.89 -14.46
N ASN A 136 8.08 1.90 -13.79
CA ASN A 136 7.63 3.27 -13.93
C ASN A 136 8.80 4.17 -14.33
N THR A 137 8.58 5.08 -15.27
CA THR A 137 9.53 6.10 -15.73
C THR A 137 8.86 7.45 -15.66
N ILE A 138 9.38 8.38 -14.85
CA ILE A 138 8.77 9.69 -14.64
C ILE A 138 9.77 10.79 -14.94
N ARG A 139 9.45 11.64 -15.93
CA ARG A 139 10.21 12.83 -16.28
C ARG A 139 9.30 14.04 -16.18
N GLY A 140 9.65 14.97 -15.29
CA GLY A 140 9.02 16.29 -15.23
C GLY A 140 9.84 17.34 -15.98
N ASN A 141 9.20 18.45 -16.34
CA ASN A 141 9.91 19.64 -16.80
C ASN A 141 10.63 20.31 -15.63
N LEU A 142 10.00 20.30 -14.44
CA LEU A 142 10.62 20.60 -13.16
C LEU A 142 11.04 19.30 -12.44
N THR A 143 10.27 18.80 -11.49
CA THR A 143 10.63 17.55 -10.77
C THR A 143 9.94 16.35 -11.39
N GLY A 144 10.55 15.17 -11.26
CA GLY A 144 9.85 13.92 -11.55
C GLY A 144 8.68 13.72 -10.58
N VAL A 145 8.98 13.73 -9.28
CA VAL A 145 7.98 13.78 -8.19
C VAL A 145 8.29 14.99 -7.31
N HIS A 146 7.36 15.95 -7.24
CA HIS A 146 7.49 17.16 -6.45
C HIS A 146 7.05 16.94 -5.01
N VAL A 147 7.89 17.32 -4.05
CA VAL A 147 7.57 17.36 -2.62
C VAL A 147 8.06 18.70 -2.08
N GLY A 148 7.18 19.70 -2.05
CA GLY A 148 7.51 21.03 -1.57
C GLY A 148 7.80 21.08 -0.06
N TYR A 149 8.39 22.17 0.41
CA TYR A 149 8.82 22.32 1.80
C TYR A 149 7.65 22.18 2.80
N GLY A 150 7.83 21.33 3.82
CA GLY A 150 6.83 21.06 4.85
C GLY A 150 5.84 19.93 4.53
N ASN A 151 5.93 19.32 3.33
CA ASN A 151 5.16 18.13 2.97
C ASN A 151 5.93 16.84 3.25
N PHE A 152 5.22 15.71 3.18
CA PHE A 152 5.77 14.38 3.44
C PHE A 152 5.36 13.39 2.33
N LEU A 153 6.34 12.67 1.79
CA LEU A 153 6.15 11.60 0.82
C LEU A 153 6.72 10.30 1.36
N THR A 154 5.92 9.23 1.32
CA THR A 154 6.43 7.85 1.42
C THR A 154 6.32 7.15 0.08
N ILE A 155 7.41 6.59 -0.42
CA ILE A 155 7.43 5.69 -1.57
C ILE A 155 7.61 4.27 -1.07
N THR A 156 6.70 3.38 -1.48
CA THR A 156 6.71 1.97 -1.09
C THR A 156 6.14 1.08 -2.21
N ALA A 157 6.12 -0.22 -2.00
CA ALA A 157 5.54 -1.19 -2.94
C ALA A 157 4.31 -1.87 -2.32
N ILE A 158 3.27 -2.13 -3.12
CA ILE A 158 2.09 -2.91 -2.68
C ILE A 158 2.44 -4.39 -2.53
N GLU A 159 3.24 -4.91 -3.45
CA GLU A 159 3.63 -6.32 -3.47
C GLU A 159 4.95 -6.53 -2.73
N SER A 160 5.01 -7.55 -1.88
CA SER A 160 6.22 -7.97 -1.18
C SER A 160 7.14 -8.83 -2.07
N VAL A 161 7.12 -8.62 -3.38
CA VAL A 161 7.93 -9.38 -4.35
C VAL A 161 9.21 -8.61 -4.62
N LYS A 162 10.34 -9.28 -4.42
CA LYS A 162 11.65 -8.70 -4.64
C LYS A 162 11.88 -8.41 -6.14
N ASP A 163 12.50 -7.28 -6.45
CA ASP A 163 12.95 -6.88 -7.80
C ASP A 163 11.80 -6.76 -8.86
N THR A 164 10.59 -6.34 -8.47
CA THR A 164 9.48 -6.10 -9.42
C THR A 164 9.01 -4.65 -9.50
N ASN A 165 9.24 -3.84 -8.47
CA ASN A 165 8.69 -2.46 -8.38
C ASN A 165 9.79 -1.45 -8.74
N HIS A 166 9.90 -1.16 -10.03
CA HIS A 166 10.99 -0.40 -10.63
C HIS A 166 10.60 1.06 -10.87
N LEU A 167 11.48 1.99 -10.53
CA LEU A 167 11.33 3.42 -10.80
C LEU A 167 12.57 4.01 -11.47
N LYS A 168 12.36 4.72 -12.57
CA LYS A 168 13.30 5.66 -13.18
C LYS A 168 12.73 7.06 -13.06
N ILE A 169 13.53 8.00 -12.58
CA ILE A 169 13.06 9.34 -12.24
C ILE A 169 14.07 10.42 -12.62
N TYR A 170 13.58 11.51 -13.20
CA TYR A 170 14.43 12.58 -13.73
C TYR A 170 13.83 13.94 -13.44
N GLY A 171 14.65 14.81 -12.85
CA GLY A 171 14.38 16.25 -12.75
C GLY A 171 14.82 16.99 -14.01
N GLY A 172 14.05 17.97 -14.43
CA GLY A 172 14.44 19.02 -15.36
C GLY A 172 15.14 20.18 -14.65
N GLU A 173 15.19 21.37 -15.25
CA GLU A 173 16.19 22.40 -14.90
C GLU A 173 16.22 22.74 -13.39
N SER A 174 17.41 22.66 -12.78
CA SER A 174 17.67 22.95 -11.34
C SER A 174 16.72 22.28 -10.34
N SER A 175 16.04 21.20 -10.71
CA SER A 175 15.00 20.56 -9.91
C SER A 175 15.40 19.14 -9.50
N ALA A 176 14.85 18.64 -8.40
CA ALA A 176 15.14 17.28 -7.99
C ALA A 176 14.45 16.23 -8.89
N GLY A 177 15.00 15.02 -8.95
CA GLY A 177 14.25 13.87 -9.49
C GLY A 177 13.02 13.60 -8.62
N ILE A 178 13.26 13.40 -7.32
CA ILE A 178 12.23 13.30 -6.27
C ILE A 178 12.54 14.34 -5.20
N GLY A 179 11.61 15.24 -4.90
CA GLY A 179 11.75 16.25 -3.84
C GLY A 179 11.49 17.67 -4.33
N GLY A 180 12.35 18.62 -3.98
CA GLY A 180 12.12 20.05 -4.20
C GLY A 180 12.25 20.48 -5.67
N SER A 181 11.46 21.48 -6.06
CA SER A 181 11.46 22.08 -7.40
C SER A 181 12.52 23.16 -7.61
N TYR A 182 12.43 23.93 -8.70
CA TYR A 182 13.40 24.98 -9.04
C TYR A 182 13.58 25.95 -7.86
N GLN A 183 14.76 25.93 -7.23
CA GLN A 183 15.07 26.78 -6.08
C GLN A 183 14.06 26.60 -4.93
N GLU A 184 13.64 25.35 -4.68
CA GLU A 184 12.79 25.00 -3.56
C GLU A 184 13.38 23.86 -2.71
N ALA A 185 13.29 23.99 -1.39
CA ALA A 185 13.67 22.94 -0.45
C ALA A 185 12.67 21.79 -0.53
N SER A 186 13.17 20.56 -0.37
CA SER A 186 12.28 19.41 -0.33
C SER A 186 11.52 19.34 1.00
N GLY A 187 10.30 18.82 0.93
CA GLY A 187 9.69 18.14 2.07
C GLY A 187 10.45 16.86 2.43
N GLU A 188 9.96 16.12 3.41
CA GLU A 188 10.56 14.87 3.83
C GLU A 188 10.21 13.75 2.85
N VAL A 189 11.23 13.10 2.30
CA VAL A 189 11.09 11.96 1.38
C VAL A 189 11.52 10.68 2.09
N VAL A 190 10.59 9.74 2.24
CA VAL A 190 10.84 8.41 2.81
C VAL A 190 10.67 7.36 1.72
N ILE A 191 11.66 6.47 1.57
CA ILE A 191 11.61 5.33 0.66
C ILE A 191 11.78 4.07 1.48
N ASN A 192 10.81 3.15 1.41
CA ASN A 192 10.83 1.90 2.16
C ASN A 192 10.20 0.74 1.36
N GLY A 193 10.24 -0.47 1.92
CA GLY A 193 9.69 -1.67 1.27
C GLY A 193 10.54 -2.18 0.11
N PHE A 194 9.98 -3.09 -0.71
CA PHE A 194 10.66 -3.71 -1.85
C PHE A 194 10.64 -2.80 -3.10
N VAL A 195 11.31 -1.65 -2.98
CA VAL A 195 11.43 -0.65 -4.05
C VAL A 195 12.80 -0.73 -4.73
N VAL A 196 12.81 -0.72 -6.07
CA VAL A 196 14.03 -0.62 -6.87
C VAL A 196 14.03 0.70 -7.64
N ILE A 197 14.94 1.62 -7.30
CA ILE A 197 15.20 2.80 -8.11
C ILE A 197 16.33 2.44 -9.08
N ASP A 198 15.97 2.22 -10.34
CA ASP A 198 16.96 1.89 -11.38
C ASP A 198 17.84 3.10 -11.70
N GLU A 199 17.24 4.28 -11.76
CA GLU A 199 17.93 5.53 -12.09
C GLU A 199 17.18 6.72 -11.49
N ALA A 200 17.88 7.53 -10.69
CA ALA A 200 17.43 8.85 -10.28
C ALA A 200 18.44 9.90 -10.77
N MET A 201 17.95 10.94 -11.43
CA MET A 201 18.78 12.04 -11.90
C MET A 201 18.23 13.39 -11.47
N GLY A 202 19.10 14.21 -10.90
CA GLY A 202 18.83 15.62 -10.63
C GLY A 202 18.96 16.48 -11.87
N GLY A 203 18.24 17.60 -11.86
CA GLY A 203 18.23 18.60 -12.90
C GLY A 203 19.54 19.34 -13.09
N ASN A 204 20.06 19.37 -14.31
CA ASN A 204 21.18 20.25 -14.64
C ASN A 204 20.77 21.72 -14.58
N ALA A 205 21.71 22.60 -14.31
CA ALA A 205 21.51 24.04 -14.23
C ALA A 205 22.58 24.81 -15.01
N VAL A 206 22.17 25.82 -15.78
CA VAL A 206 23.12 26.69 -16.50
C VAL A 206 23.62 27.81 -15.58
N ILE A 207 22.71 28.47 -14.86
CA ILE A 207 23.01 29.62 -13.98
C ILE A 207 22.69 29.36 -12.51
N GLY A 208 21.80 28.40 -12.20
CA GLY A 208 21.40 28.01 -10.84
C GLY A 208 22.21 26.84 -10.28
N GLY A 209 21.85 26.36 -9.09
CA GLY A 209 22.41 25.14 -8.51
C GLY A 209 21.80 23.90 -9.19
N GLY A 210 22.59 22.83 -9.36
CA GLY A 210 22.04 21.57 -9.86
C GLY A 210 21.07 20.97 -8.83
N GLY A 211 19.96 20.37 -9.28
CA GLY A 211 19.03 19.68 -8.38
C GLY A 211 19.59 18.37 -7.85
N ALA A 212 19.11 17.90 -6.69
CA ALA A 212 19.48 16.57 -6.20
C ALA A 212 18.81 15.46 -7.02
N ALA A 213 19.35 14.24 -7.06
CA ALA A 213 18.56 13.14 -7.62
C ALA A 213 17.33 12.83 -6.75
N ILE A 214 17.56 12.80 -5.44
CA ILE A 214 16.53 12.65 -4.40
C ILE A 214 16.82 13.67 -3.30
N GLY A 215 15.90 14.60 -3.06
CA GLY A 215 15.99 15.64 -2.04
C GLY A 215 15.79 17.05 -2.60
N GLY A 216 16.68 17.98 -2.28
CA GLY A 216 16.48 19.41 -2.53
C GLY A 216 16.56 19.82 -4.00
N GLY A 217 15.79 20.85 -4.35
CA GLY A 217 15.99 21.62 -5.57
C GLY A 217 17.29 22.42 -5.53
N GLY A 218 17.71 22.96 -6.67
CA GLY A 218 18.97 23.72 -6.76
C GLY A 218 19.03 24.89 -5.76
N SER A 219 20.14 25.09 -5.08
CA SER A 219 20.31 26.06 -3.97
C SER A 219 19.58 25.71 -2.67
N GLU A 220 18.89 24.58 -2.58
CA GLU A 220 17.97 24.33 -1.49
C GLU A 220 18.17 22.98 -0.78
N SER A 221 17.66 22.91 0.45
CA SER A 221 17.91 21.78 1.34
C SER A 221 17.04 20.57 1.03
N GLY A 222 17.52 19.37 1.37
CA GLY A 222 16.79 18.12 1.20
C GLY A 222 16.87 17.20 2.42
N THR A 223 15.75 16.55 2.75
CA THR A 223 15.63 15.56 3.84
C THR A 223 15.16 14.22 3.28
N VAL A 224 15.99 13.19 3.41
CA VAL A 224 15.74 11.87 2.80
C VAL A 224 15.98 10.73 3.78
N THR A 225 15.03 9.80 3.86
CA THR A 225 15.15 8.56 4.65
C THR A 225 14.96 7.35 3.76
N ILE A 226 15.92 6.44 3.76
CA ILE A 226 15.88 5.17 3.01
C ILE A 226 16.01 4.04 4.03
N SER A 227 15.01 3.15 4.09
CA SER A 227 14.95 2.11 5.12
C SER A 227 14.27 0.84 4.63
N GLY A 228 14.80 -0.32 4.99
CA GLY A 228 14.25 -1.63 4.60
C GLY A 228 14.92 -2.16 3.32
N PRO A 229 14.30 -3.14 2.64
CA PRO A 229 14.89 -3.82 1.48
C PRO A 229 14.82 -2.97 0.18
N VAL A 230 15.12 -1.68 0.29
CA VAL A 230 15.21 -0.72 -0.83
C VAL A 230 16.54 -0.90 -1.55
N ARG A 231 16.50 -0.82 -2.89
CA ARG A 231 17.68 -0.88 -3.73
C ARG A 231 17.73 0.32 -4.68
N ILE A 232 18.71 1.19 -4.51
CA ILE A 232 19.00 2.29 -5.44
C ILE A 232 20.19 1.88 -6.29
N LYS A 233 19.97 1.58 -7.57
CA LYS A 233 21.04 1.18 -8.49
C LYS A 233 21.90 2.37 -8.90
N MET A 234 21.27 3.51 -9.19
CA MET A 234 21.97 4.72 -9.59
C MET A 234 21.22 5.98 -9.14
N ALA A 235 21.91 6.85 -8.42
CA ALA A 235 21.49 8.23 -8.18
C ALA A 235 22.60 9.17 -8.66
N THR A 236 22.25 10.19 -9.44
CA THR A 236 23.19 11.20 -9.94
C THR A 236 22.67 12.61 -9.71
N GLY A 237 23.42 13.43 -8.99
CA GLY A 237 23.08 14.84 -8.78
C GLY A 237 23.20 15.66 -10.07
N GLY A 238 22.41 16.72 -10.19
CA GLY A 238 22.43 17.61 -11.34
C GLY A 238 23.73 18.41 -11.42
N ASN A 239 24.25 18.59 -12.63
CA ASN A 239 25.43 19.42 -12.88
C ASN A 239 25.08 20.91 -12.91
N SER A 240 26.04 21.78 -12.62
CA SER A 240 25.84 23.23 -12.68
C SER A 240 27.04 23.96 -13.28
N GLY A 241 26.77 24.88 -14.21
CA GLY A 241 27.74 25.89 -14.66
C GLY A 241 27.75 27.17 -13.80
N GLY A 242 27.00 27.20 -12.70
CA GLY A 242 26.80 28.38 -11.86
C GLY A 242 26.97 28.03 -10.39
N ASN A 243 25.87 27.87 -9.65
CA ASN A 243 25.91 27.76 -8.19
C ASN A 243 26.35 26.40 -7.63
N GLY A 244 26.98 25.55 -8.42
CA GLY A 244 27.55 24.26 -7.98
C GLY A 244 26.58 23.08 -8.10
N GLY A 245 27.14 21.87 -8.11
CA GLY A 245 26.41 20.63 -8.42
C GLY A 245 25.53 20.14 -7.27
N GLY A 246 24.39 19.53 -7.59
CA GLY A 246 23.49 18.93 -6.61
C GLY A 246 24.03 17.63 -6.01
N ALA A 247 23.57 17.25 -4.83
CA ALA A 247 23.90 15.94 -4.29
C ALA A 247 23.20 14.82 -5.07
N ALA A 248 23.70 13.59 -5.03
CA ALA A 248 22.89 12.48 -5.55
C ALA A 248 21.67 12.28 -4.64
N ILE A 249 21.90 12.23 -3.32
CA ILE A 249 20.85 12.11 -2.30
C ILE A 249 21.12 13.16 -1.23
N GLY A 250 20.17 14.08 -1.01
CA GLY A 250 20.28 15.14 -0.02
C GLY A 250 20.01 16.54 -0.60
N GLY A 251 20.91 17.50 -0.40
CA GLY A 251 20.71 18.89 -0.81
C GLY A 251 20.96 19.13 -2.31
N GLY A 252 20.27 20.11 -2.90
CA GLY A 252 20.64 20.63 -4.20
C GLY A 252 21.91 21.49 -4.11
N GLY A 253 22.45 21.91 -5.25
CA GLY A 253 23.66 22.74 -5.36
C GLY A 253 23.54 24.05 -4.59
N GLY A 254 24.52 24.94 -4.60
CA GLY A 254 24.53 26.13 -3.74
C GLY A 254 24.78 25.79 -2.28
N ASP A 255 24.03 26.43 -1.38
CA ASP A 255 24.07 26.22 0.07
C ASP A 255 23.08 25.15 0.57
N GLY A 256 22.47 24.39 -0.35
CA GLY A 256 21.50 23.34 -0.07
C GLY A 256 22.03 22.26 0.87
N ALA A 257 21.53 22.24 2.11
CA ALA A 257 21.93 21.26 3.11
C ALA A 257 21.25 19.91 2.89
N GLY A 258 21.96 18.81 3.13
CA GLY A 258 21.40 17.46 3.04
C GLY A 258 21.33 16.78 4.40
N THR A 259 20.14 16.32 4.77
CA THR A 259 19.93 15.40 5.91
C THR A 259 19.50 14.05 5.37
N VAL A 260 20.35 13.03 5.52
CA VAL A 260 20.11 11.71 4.92
C VAL A 260 20.25 10.59 5.95
N THR A 261 19.26 9.70 5.97
CA THR A 261 19.29 8.47 6.78
C THR A 261 19.21 7.25 5.88
N VAL A 262 20.12 6.30 6.02
CA VAL A 262 20.11 4.99 5.33
C VAL A 262 20.18 3.88 6.37
N SER A 263 19.20 2.98 6.40
CA SER A 263 19.11 1.99 7.48
C SER A 263 18.42 0.69 7.05
N ASN A 264 18.46 -0.31 7.95
CA ASN A 264 17.65 -1.53 7.90
C ASN A 264 17.82 -2.31 6.57
N ALA A 265 19.07 -2.64 6.23
CA ALA A 265 19.46 -3.39 5.03
C ALA A 265 19.19 -2.73 3.67
N ALA A 266 18.99 -1.40 3.63
CA ALA A 266 18.93 -0.66 2.38
C ALA A 266 20.26 -0.71 1.62
N ILE A 267 20.19 -0.80 0.29
CA ILE A 267 21.35 -0.92 -0.60
C ILE A 267 21.37 0.26 -1.59
N ILE A 268 22.48 0.99 -1.60
CA ILE A 268 22.80 1.99 -2.62
C ILE A 268 24.00 1.46 -3.41
N GLU A 269 23.79 1.05 -4.66
CA GLU A 269 24.83 0.50 -5.51
C GLU A 269 25.74 1.60 -6.07
N SER A 270 25.16 2.73 -6.46
CA SER A 270 25.88 3.87 -7.00
C SER A 270 25.18 5.19 -6.67
N ALA A 271 25.92 6.10 -6.03
CA ALA A 271 25.54 7.49 -5.84
C ALA A 271 26.68 8.40 -6.31
N ILE A 272 26.37 9.36 -7.18
CA ILE A 272 27.36 10.28 -7.77
C ILE A 272 26.88 11.72 -7.60
N GLY A 273 27.66 12.54 -6.90
CA GLY A 273 27.38 13.96 -6.78
C GLY A 273 27.52 14.69 -8.12
N GLY A 274 26.69 15.70 -8.35
CA GLY A 274 26.74 16.53 -9.54
C GLY A 274 28.03 17.35 -9.62
N CYS A 275 28.52 17.56 -10.84
CA CYS A 275 29.67 18.42 -11.11
C CYS A 275 29.27 19.89 -11.09
N GLY A 276 30.13 20.74 -10.55
CA GLY A 276 29.95 22.20 -10.55
C GLY A 276 31.16 22.92 -11.11
N GLU A 277 30.98 24.09 -11.73
CA GLU A 277 32.11 24.97 -12.08
C GLU A 277 32.90 25.31 -10.81
N TYR A 278 32.25 25.79 -9.74
CA TYR A 278 32.95 26.13 -8.49
C TYR A 278 33.00 24.95 -7.51
N GLY A 279 31.84 24.39 -7.14
CA GLY A 279 31.72 23.34 -6.12
C GLY A 279 30.97 22.09 -6.60
N GLY A 280 31.54 20.91 -6.38
CA GLY A 280 30.88 19.63 -6.62
C GLY A 280 29.94 19.23 -5.46
N GLY A 281 28.80 18.63 -5.79
CA GLY A 281 27.86 18.11 -4.79
C GLY A 281 28.35 16.83 -4.12
N ALA A 282 27.83 16.52 -2.93
CA ALA A 282 28.12 15.23 -2.31
C ALA A 282 27.41 14.07 -3.04
N ALA A 283 27.92 12.84 -2.96
CA ALA A 283 27.08 11.71 -3.39
C ALA A 283 25.89 11.55 -2.42
N ILE A 284 26.15 11.57 -1.11
CA ILE A 284 25.12 11.53 -0.07
C ILE A 284 25.39 12.66 0.92
N GLY A 285 24.47 13.62 1.01
CA GLY A 285 24.56 14.77 1.93
C GLY A 285 24.35 16.12 1.23
N GLY A 286 25.23 17.10 1.47
CA GLY A 286 25.02 18.48 1.01
C GLY A 286 25.39 18.72 -0.45
N GLY A 287 24.80 19.75 -1.08
CA GLY A 287 25.16 20.17 -2.44
C GLY A 287 26.38 21.10 -2.49
N GLY A 288 26.96 21.25 -3.68
CA GLY A 288 28.18 22.02 -3.91
C GLY A 288 27.90 23.49 -4.12
N GLY A 289 28.73 24.37 -3.57
CA GLY A 289 28.55 25.82 -3.60
C GLY A 289 29.01 26.50 -4.89
N GLY A 290 28.47 27.69 -5.14
CA GLY A 290 28.86 28.60 -6.23
C GLY A 290 29.95 29.59 -5.87
N ALA A 291 30.25 30.52 -6.79
CA ALA A 291 31.17 31.63 -6.53
C ALA A 291 30.67 32.49 -5.36
N ASN A 292 31.45 32.58 -4.28
CA ASN A 292 31.09 33.27 -3.03
C ASN A 292 29.87 32.66 -2.30
N ILE A 293 29.50 31.41 -2.59
CA ILE A 293 28.46 30.64 -1.89
C ILE A 293 29.15 29.42 -1.24
N ALA A 294 28.90 29.20 0.04
CA ALA A 294 29.41 28.02 0.72
C ALA A 294 28.63 26.78 0.26
N GLY A 295 29.30 25.63 0.11
CA GLY A 295 28.61 24.37 -0.12
C GLY A 295 27.69 24.02 1.06
N GLY A 296 26.63 23.27 0.79
CA GLY A 296 25.67 22.83 1.79
C GLY A 296 26.28 21.91 2.85
N ALA A 297 25.80 22.04 4.08
CA ALA A 297 26.13 21.10 5.16
C ALA A 297 25.56 19.71 4.84
N GLY A 298 26.24 18.66 5.31
CA GLY A 298 25.77 17.29 5.15
C GLY A 298 25.67 16.60 6.49
N THR A 299 24.48 16.15 6.86
CA THR A 299 24.23 15.30 8.04
C THR A 299 23.78 13.94 7.56
N VAL A 300 24.61 12.90 7.72
CA VAL A 300 24.33 11.56 7.19
C VAL A 300 24.40 10.52 8.30
N THR A 301 23.37 9.68 8.38
CA THR A 301 23.31 8.53 9.30
C THR A 301 23.17 7.23 8.52
N ILE A 302 24.06 6.27 8.77
CA ILE A 302 24.05 4.94 8.14
C ILE A 302 24.08 3.88 9.25
N SER A 303 23.10 2.97 9.27
CA SER A 303 22.94 2.02 10.38
C SER A 303 22.30 0.70 9.96
N ASN A 304 22.22 -0.27 10.89
CA ASN A 304 21.43 -1.49 10.78
C ASN A 304 21.62 -2.26 9.46
N ALA A 305 22.86 -2.66 9.16
CA ALA A 305 23.24 -3.45 7.99
C ALA A 305 22.98 -2.81 6.61
N ALA A 306 22.82 -1.49 6.53
CA ALA A 306 22.83 -0.76 5.25
C ALA A 306 24.15 -0.95 4.46
N ILE A 307 24.05 -0.92 3.13
CA ILE A 307 25.17 -1.13 2.20
C ILE A 307 25.25 0.04 1.21
N ILE A 308 26.43 0.65 1.10
CA ILE A 308 26.80 1.63 0.08
C ILE A 308 27.94 1.03 -0.75
N GLU A 309 27.65 0.55 -1.96
CA GLU A 309 28.65 -0.14 -2.79
C GLU A 309 29.53 0.82 -3.60
N ALA A 310 29.05 2.02 -3.90
CA ALA A 310 29.84 3.10 -4.48
C ALA A 310 29.19 4.47 -4.21
N ALA A 311 29.87 5.31 -3.44
CA ALA A 311 29.58 6.75 -3.34
C ALA A 311 30.75 7.54 -3.91
N MET A 312 30.47 8.48 -4.82
CA MET A 312 31.47 9.35 -5.43
C MET A 312 31.06 10.82 -5.34
N GLY A 313 31.89 11.64 -4.68
CA GLY A 313 31.66 13.08 -4.65
C GLY A 313 31.75 13.70 -6.06
N GLY A 314 30.97 14.74 -6.30
CA GLY A 314 30.98 15.49 -7.55
C GLY A 314 32.29 16.26 -7.74
N THR A 315 32.64 16.48 -9.01
CA THR A 315 33.83 17.27 -9.38
C THR A 315 33.54 18.76 -9.27
N GLY A 316 34.47 19.55 -8.74
CA GLY A 316 34.44 21.00 -8.80
C GLY A 316 35.75 21.57 -9.36
N ASP A 317 35.72 22.65 -10.13
CA ASP A 317 36.99 23.30 -10.55
C ASP A 317 37.66 23.98 -9.35
N ASP A 318 36.91 24.46 -8.35
CA ASP A 318 37.49 24.89 -7.07
C ASP A 318 37.44 23.76 -6.03
N GLY A 319 36.24 23.36 -5.60
CA GLY A 319 36.02 22.45 -4.47
C GLY A 319 35.29 21.15 -4.86
N GLY A 320 35.95 20.00 -4.72
CA GLY A 320 35.30 18.70 -4.89
C GLY A 320 34.34 18.36 -3.72
N GLY A 321 33.20 17.73 -4.01
CA GLY A 321 32.24 17.30 -2.99
C GLY A 321 32.71 16.09 -2.18
N ALA A 322 32.24 15.92 -0.94
CA ALA A 322 32.48 14.67 -0.23
C ALA A 322 31.72 13.50 -0.89
N ALA A 323 32.18 12.26 -0.78
CA ALA A 323 31.31 11.14 -1.17
C ALA A 323 30.12 11.03 -0.21
N ILE A 324 30.40 11.09 1.10
CA ILE A 324 29.38 11.09 2.15
C ILE A 324 29.66 12.25 3.11
N GLY A 325 28.75 13.22 3.19
CA GLY A 325 28.86 14.40 4.06
C GLY A 325 28.59 15.71 3.32
N SER A 326 29.40 16.75 3.52
CA SER A 326 29.12 18.08 2.95
C SER A 326 29.55 18.24 1.49
N GLY A 327 28.94 19.20 0.80
CA GLY A 327 29.35 19.57 -0.57
C GLY A 327 30.63 20.41 -0.60
N GLY A 328 31.26 20.46 -1.77
CA GLY A 328 32.45 21.30 -2.00
C GLY A 328 32.07 22.78 -2.01
N CYS A 329 32.94 23.66 -1.54
CA CYS A 329 32.67 25.11 -1.56
C CYS A 329 33.38 25.80 -2.73
N GLY A 330 32.78 26.89 -3.23
CA GLY A 330 33.41 27.76 -4.22
C GLY A 330 34.37 28.79 -3.62
N VAL A 331 34.83 29.73 -4.45
CA VAL A 331 35.80 30.78 -4.09
C VAL A 331 35.35 31.67 -2.91
N ASN A 332 36.29 32.05 -2.02
CA ASN A 332 36.16 33.08 -0.96
C ASN A 332 35.12 32.83 0.17
N ARG A 333 34.68 31.60 0.40
CA ARG A 333 33.82 31.24 1.55
C ARG A 333 34.39 30.07 2.33
N ASP A 334 33.98 29.98 3.59
CA ASP A 334 34.27 28.82 4.42
C ASP A 334 33.25 27.71 4.12
N GLY A 335 33.77 26.51 3.84
CA GLY A 335 32.97 25.30 3.64
C GLY A 335 32.21 24.91 4.89
N LYS A 336 31.10 24.21 4.71
CA LYS A 336 30.26 23.70 5.80
C LYS A 336 30.71 22.33 6.28
N ASP A 337 30.35 22.04 7.51
CA ASP A 337 30.71 20.79 8.17
C ASP A 337 29.97 19.60 7.56
N GLY A 338 30.68 18.47 7.47
CA GLY A 338 30.11 17.18 7.15
C GLY A 338 30.05 16.33 8.41
N ILE A 339 28.84 16.04 8.88
CA ILE A 339 28.56 15.22 10.06
C ILE A 339 28.10 13.85 9.58
N VAL A 340 28.87 12.81 9.86
CA VAL A 340 28.57 11.43 9.43
C VAL A 340 28.60 10.48 10.62
N THR A 341 27.52 9.72 10.80
CA THR A 341 27.41 8.68 11.82
C THR A 341 27.18 7.33 11.15
N VAL A 342 28.04 6.36 11.45
CA VAL A 342 27.94 4.98 10.94
C VAL A 342 27.93 4.00 12.11
N SER A 343 26.96 3.09 12.09
CA SER A 343 26.79 2.06 13.12
C SER A 343 26.34 0.71 12.52
N ASP A 344 26.51 -0.36 13.30
CA ASP A 344 25.87 -1.67 13.14
C ASP A 344 26.05 -2.38 11.79
N ALA A 345 27.20 -3.06 11.62
CA ALA A 345 27.48 -4.07 10.58
C ALA A 345 27.18 -3.64 9.13
N THR A 346 27.61 -2.42 8.78
CA THR A 346 27.40 -1.76 7.48
C THR A 346 28.61 -1.94 6.54
N ILE A 347 28.40 -1.89 5.21
CA ILE A 347 29.47 -1.91 4.19
C ILE A 347 29.45 -0.58 3.44
N ILE A 348 30.57 0.13 3.38
CA ILE A 348 30.67 1.43 2.69
C ILE A 348 31.90 1.47 1.78
N LYS A 349 31.69 1.84 0.52
CA LYS A 349 32.76 2.24 -0.39
C LYS A 349 32.56 3.68 -0.85
N ALA A 350 33.51 4.54 -0.53
CA ALA A 350 33.40 5.97 -0.77
C ALA A 350 34.68 6.52 -1.44
N THR A 351 34.49 7.42 -2.42
CA THR A 351 35.58 8.18 -3.04
C THR A 351 35.24 9.66 -3.07
N GLY A 352 36.07 10.49 -2.44
CA GLY A 352 35.88 11.94 -2.45
C GLY A 352 35.98 12.53 -3.85
N GLY A 353 35.22 13.58 -4.12
CA GLY A 353 35.21 14.27 -5.40
C GLY A 353 36.55 14.97 -5.68
N PRO A 354 37.06 14.92 -6.92
CA PRO A 354 38.22 15.69 -7.31
C PRO A 354 37.88 17.19 -7.31
N GLY A 355 38.86 18.01 -6.92
CA GLY A 355 38.78 19.47 -6.94
C GLY A 355 39.99 20.06 -7.65
N GLY A 356 39.80 21.12 -8.44
CA GLY A 356 40.94 21.83 -9.02
C GLY A 356 41.77 22.55 -7.97
N ASP A 357 41.14 23.14 -6.94
CA ASP A 357 41.78 23.81 -5.79
C ASP A 357 41.72 23.02 -4.47
N GLY A 358 40.63 22.32 -4.15
CA GLY A 358 40.51 21.55 -2.92
C GLY A 358 39.62 20.32 -3.10
N CYS A 359 40.10 19.16 -2.67
CA CYS A 359 39.38 17.91 -2.86
C CYS A 359 38.47 17.55 -1.69
N GLY A 360 37.34 16.91 -2.01
CA GLY A 360 36.42 16.39 -1.00
C GLY A 360 37.00 15.19 -0.26
N ALA A 361 36.56 15.02 1.00
CA ALA A 361 36.81 13.79 1.73
C ALA A 361 35.96 12.62 1.18
N ALA A 362 36.37 11.37 1.42
CA ALA A 362 35.47 10.26 1.10
C ALA A 362 34.27 10.25 2.05
N ILE A 363 34.54 10.38 3.35
CA ILE A 363 33.55 10.50 4.41
C ILE A 363 33.92 11.70 5.29
N GLY A 364 33.06 12.70 5.37
CA GLY A 364 33.29 13.93 6.14
C GLY A 364 33.01 15.18 5.32
N SER A 365 33.94 16.13 5.25
CA SER A 365 33.68 17.43 4.62
C SER A 365 34.13 17.55 3.16
N GLY A 366 33.45 18.41 2.41
CA GLY A 366 33.83 18.83 1.06
C GLY A 366 35.10 19.70 1.02
N GLY A 367 35.66 19.83 -0.19
CA GLY A 367 36.87 20.59 -0.45
C GLY A 367 36.67 22.11 -0.37
N GLY A 368 37.73 22.81 0.05
CA GLY A 368 37.87 24.26 0.10
C GLY A 368 38.17 24.87 -1.26
N GLY A 369 37.55 25.99 -1.63
CA GLY A 369 37.91 26.74 -2.83
C GLY A 369 39.23 27.53 -2.69
N TYR A 370 39.66 28.23 -3.75
CA TYR A 370 40.96 28.93 -3.89
C TYR A 370 41.53 29.60 -2.61
N SER A 371 40.70 30.30 -1.85
CA SER A 371 41.05 31.09 -0.65
C SER A 371 40.24 30.72 0.60
N GLY A 372 39.29 29.80 0.48
CA GLY A 372 38.33 29.43 1.53
C GLY A 372 38.88 28.39 2.52
N VAL A 373 38.33 28.34 3.73
CA VAL A 373 38.60 27.27 4.70
C VAL A 373 37.67 26.10 4.40
N SER A 374 38.16 24.86 4.31
CA SER A 374 37.26 23.69 4.23
C SER A 374 36.59 23.46 5.59
N GLY A 375 35.32 23.05 5.57
CA GLY A 375 34.57 22.74 6.79
C GLY A 375 35.14 21.55 7.56
N ALA A 376 34.69 21.34 8.79
CA ALA A 376 35.12 20.20 9.59
C ALA A 376 34.41 18.91 9.14
N GLY A 377 35.16 17.82 9.06
CA GLY A 377 34.59 16.48 8.93
C GLY A 377 34.45 15.85 10.31
N ILE A 378 33.22 15.74 10.79
CA ILE A 378 32.89 15.12 12.08
C ILE A 378 32.34 13.72 11.80
N VAL A 379 33.13 12.70 12.08
CA VAL A 379 32.80 11.31 11.73
C VAL A 379 32.78 10.43 12.96
N THR A 380 31.68 9.72 13.18
CA THR A 380 31.52 8.72 14.24
C THR A 380 31.29 7.35 13.62
N LEU A 381 32.14 6.38 13.96
CA LEU A 381 32.09 5.01 13.47
C LEU A 381 32.01 4.06 14.67
N SER A 382 31.05 3.12 14.65
CA SER A 382 30.87 2.16 15.74
C SER A 382 30.34 0.81 15.21
N ASN A 383 30.64 -0.29 15.92
CA ASN A 383 30.07 -1.63 15.70
C ASN A 383 30.29 -2.22 14.28
N ALA A 384 31.37 -2.99 14.10
CA ALA A 384 31.58 -3.94 12.98
C ALA A 384 31.30 -3.44 11.55
N THR A 385 31.55 -2.16 11.24
CA THR A 385 31.49 -1.60 9.89
C THR A 385 32.70 -2.03 9.04
N ILE A 386 32.47 -2.35 7.75
CA ILE A 386 33.50 -2.48 6.71
C ILE A 386 33.51 -1.21 5.87
N ILE A 387 34.62 -0.47 5.88
CA ILE A 387 34.77 0.78 5.10
C ILE A 387 35.97 0.66 4.17
N GLU A 388 35.77 0.98 2.89
CA GLU A 388 36.80 1.29 1.89
C GLU A 388 36.65 2.77 1.52
N ALA A 389 37.67 3.60 1.79
CA ALA A 389 37.57 5.04 1.63
C ALA A 389 38.81 5.63 0.93
N THR A 390 38.59 6.41 -0.13
CA THR A 390 39.66 7.12 -0.85
C THR A 390 39.35 8.60 -0.92
N GLY A 391 40.21 9.45 -0.36
CA GLY A 391 40.07 10.90 -0.45
C GLY A 391 40.21 11.39 -1.90
N GLY A 392 39.54 12.50 -2.24
CA GLY A 392 39.61 13.07 -3.58
C GLY A 392 41.03 13.49 -3.97
N ARG A 393 41.36 13.39 -5.26
CA ARG A 393 42.69 13.70 -5.81
C ARG A 393 42.70 15.07 -6.47
N GLY A 394 43.71 15.89 -6.14
CA GLY A 394 43.80 17.28 -6.56
C GLY A 394 44.26 17.50 -8.00
N GLY A 395 43.73 18.59 -8.59
CA GLY A 395 44.29 19.32 -9.73
C GLY A 395 45.65 19.97 -9.46
N VAL A 396 45.97 21.11 -10.07
CA VAL A 396 47.29 21.78 -9.89
C VAL A 396 47.19 22.72 -8.69
N ASP A 397 48.12 22.61 -7.73
CA ASP A 397 48.16 23.40 -6.50
C ASP A 397 46.99 23.19 -5.49
N SER A 398 46.33 22.03 -5.55
CA SER A 398 45.24 21.66 -4.65
C SER A 398 45.57 20.69 -3.53
N GLY A 399 44.98 20.94 -2.37
CA GLY A 399 45.02 20.04 -1.22
C GLY A 399 44.19 18.78 -1.45
N GLY A 400 44.79 17.61 -1.20
CA GLY A 400 44.08 16.33 -1.15
C GLY A 400 43.15 16.24 0.06
N GLY A 401 41.96 15.65 -0.14
CA GLY A 401 40.99 15.41 0.93
C GLY A 401 41.41 14.23 1.81
N ALA A 402 41.00 14.22 3.08
CA ALA A 402 41.14 13.02 3.88
C ALA A 402 40.23 11.90 3.34
N ALA A 403 40.56 10.64 3.55
CA ALA A 403 39.58 9.60 3.23
C ALA A 403 38.45 9.56 4.28
N ILE A 404 38.78 9.74 5.57
CA ILE A 404 37.79 9.93 6.64
C ILE A 404 38.17 11.17 7.46
N GLY A 405 37.32 12.20 7.46
CA GLY A 405 37.53 13.44 8.19
C GLY A 405 37.47 14.68 7.29
N GLY A 406 38.48 15.55 7.37
CA GLY A 406 38.44 16.87 6.74
C GLY A 406 38.73 16.89 5.24
N GLY A 407 38.06 17.79 4.52
CA GLY A 407 38.33 18.12 3.12
C GLY A 407 39.63 18.90 2.92
N GLY A 408 40.18 18.82 1.70
CA GLY A 408 41.39 19.55 1.31
C GLY A 408 41.12 21.04 1.13
N GLY A 409 42.09 21.89 1.45
CA GLY A 409 42.02 23.34 1.26
C GLY A 409 42.61 23.78 -0.08
N GLY A 410 42.13 24.93 -0.56
CA GLY A 410 42.59 25.59 -1.78
C GLY A 410 44.02 26.13 -1.75
N TYR A 411 44.44 26.76 -2.84
CA TYR A 411 45.76 27.36 -3.04
C TYR A 411 46.24 28.26 -1.88
N ASN A 412 45.33 29.01 -1.23
CA ASN A 412 45.62 29.87 -0.07
C ASN A 412 44.83 29.48 1.19
N GLY A 413 44.05 28.40 1.15
CA GLY A 413 43.09 28.03 2.19
C GLY A 413 43.68 27.23 3.34
N VAL A 414 42.99 27.27 4.48
CA VAL A 414 43.19 26.31 5.59
C VAL A 414 42.34 25.08 5.30
N SER A 415 42.91 23.89 5.47
CA SER A 415 42.17 22.65 5.23
C SER A 415 41.34 22.22 6.42
N GLY A 416 40.28 21.45 6.14
CA GLY A 416 39.25 21.11 7.11
C GLY A 416 39.80 20.27 8.26
N ALA A 417 39.35 20.59 9.47
CA ALA A 417 39.64 19.75 10.62
C ALA A 417 38.93 18.39 10.47
N GLY A 418 39.59 17.32 10.87
CA GLY A 418 38.97 16.00 10.96
C GLY A 418 38.79 15.62 12.42
N ILE A 419 37.54 15.51 12.87
CA ILE A 419 37.18 15.01 14.19
C ILE A 419 36.60 13.62 13.99
N VAL A 420 37.39 12.59 14.30
CA VAL A 420 37.01 11.20 14.02
C VAL A 420 36.97 10.39 15.30
N MET A 421 35.83 9.77 15.58
CA MET A 421 35.61 8.88 16.71
C MET A 421 35.33 7.47 16.19
N ILE A 422 36.10 6.49 16.65
CA ILE A 422 35.98 5.09 16.26
C ILE A 422 35.87 4.25 17.52
N SER A 423 34.83 3.42 17.61
CA SER A 423 34.62 2.51 18.75
C SER A 423 34.19 1.11 18.29
N ASN A 424 34.32 0.12 19.17
CA ASN A 424 33.76 -1.24 19.06
C ASN A 424 34.08 -1.97 17.73
N ALA A 425 35.10 -2.84 17.72
CA ALA A 425 35.37 -3.85 16.68
C ALA A 425 35.01 -3.46 15.23
N THR A 426 35.36 -2.24 14.81
CA THR A 426 35.18 -1.73 13.44
C THR A 426 36.35 -2.17 12.58
N LYS A 427 36.10 -2.67 11.37
CA LYS A 427 37.15 -3.14 10.45
C LYS A 427 37.28 -2.19 9.26
N ILE A 428 38.25 -1.29 9.35
CA ILE A 428 38.50 -0.29 8.30
C ILE A 428 39.60 -0.82 7.37
N TYR A 429 39.23 -1.01 6.10
CA TYR A 429 40.11 -1.52 5.05
C TYR A 429 40.50 -0.40 4.10
N THR A 430 41.80 -0.26 3.82
CA THR A 430 42.30 0.59 2.73
C THR A 430 41.73 2.00 2.74
N VAL A 431 42.23 2.80 3.67
CA VAL A 431 41.94 4.23 3.71
C VAL A 431 43.09 4.94 3.04
N THR A 432 42.86 5.61 1.90
CA THR A 432 43.92 6.34 1.19
C THR A 432 43.60 7.81 1.15
N GLY A 433 44.40 8.63 1.83
CA GLY A 433 44.29 10.08 1.71
C GLY A 433 44.50 10.55 0.28
N GLY A 434 43.82 11.63 -0.10
CA GLY A 434 43.94 12.25 -1.40
C GLY A 434 45.36 12.74 -1.69
N SER A 435 45.81 12.60 -2.93
CA SER A 435 47.07 13.17 -3.40
C SER A 435 46.90 14.64 -3.75
N GLY A 436 47.77 15.51 -3.22
CA GLY A 436 47.93 16.89 -3.68
C GLY A 436 49.00 17.01 -4.76
N ASN A 437 49.09 18.18 -5.38
CA ASN A 437 50.00 18.44 -6.51
C ASN A 437 51.02 19.54 -6.15
N ARG A 438 51.69 20.20 -7.12
CA ARG A 438 52.72 21.23 -6.84
C ARG A 438 52.30 22.16 -5.69
N ASN A 439 53.20 22.47 -4.76
CA ASN A 439 52.98 23.36 -3.60
C ASN A 439 51.84 23.00 -2.61
N SER A 440 51.15 21.87 -2.75
CA SER A 440 49.99 21.48 -1.92
C SER A 440 50.16 20.07 -1.34
N GLY A 441 49.80 19.88 -0.07
CA GLY A 441 50.03 18.63 0.65
C GLY A 441 49.10 17.49 0.27
N GLY A 442 49.41 16.26 0.71
CA GLY A 442 48.48 15.12 0.65
C GLY A 442 47.63 14.99 1.93
N GLY A 443 46.36 14.57 1.80
CA GLY A 443 45.42 14.43 2.93
C GLY A 443 45.79 13.30 3.88
N ALA A 444 45.29 13.36 5.13
CA ALA A 444 45.41 12.20 6.03
C ALA A 444 44.55 11.03 5.53
N ALA A 445 44.87 9.80 5.92
CA ALA A 445 43.92 8.71 5.69
C ALA A 445 42.70 8.91 6.61
N ILE A 446 42.96 9.08 7.91
CA ILE A 446 41.96 9.37 8.94
C ILE A 446 42.39 10.64 9.69
N GLY A 447 41.57 11.69 9.65
CA GLY A 447 41.84 12.95 10.34
C GLY A 447 41.76 14.16 9.41
N GLY A 448 42.75 15.05 9.48
CA GLY A 448 42.71 16.34 8.80
C GLY A 448 42.92 16.27 7.28
N GLY A 449 42.26 17.17 6.56
CA GLY A 449 42.56 17.43 5.14
C GLY A 449 43.90 18.13 4.94
N SER A 450 44.34 18.27 3.70
CA SER A 450 45.61 18.96 3.38
C SER A 450 45.41 20.26 2.62
N GLY A 451 46.36 21.18 2.70
CA GLY A 451 46.30 22.50 2.07
C GLY A 451 47.60 23.27 2.32
N LYS A 452 47.57 24.60 2.24
CA LYS A 452 48.71 25.40 2.74
C LYS A 452 48.90 25.18 4.24
N VAL A 453 47.83 25.37 5.00
CA VAL A 453 47.80 24.94 6.40
C VAL A 453 47.04 23.62 6.45
N GLY A 454 47.75 22.56 6.86
CA GLY A 454 47.14 21.24 7.06
C GLY A 454 46.08 21.26 8.16
N GLY A 455 45.02 20.48 7.96
CA GLY A 455 43.88 20.42 8.86
C GLY A 455 44.27 19.70 10.14
N VAL A 456 43.73 20.19 11.27
CA VAL A 456 43.91 19.52 12.56
C VAL A 456 43.18 18.19 12.51
N GLY A 457 43.88 17.11 12.79
CA GLY A 457 43.28 15.78 12.94
C GLY A 457 43.13 15.45 14.42
N THR A 458 41.90 15.40 14.90
CA THR A 458 41.55 14.90 16.24
C THR A 458 40.92 13.53 16.10
N VAL A 459 41.65 12.47 16.46
CA VAL A 459 41.21 11.08 16.26
C VAL A 459 41.17 10.36 17.60
N THR A 460 40.01 9.79 17.95
CA THR A 460 39.84 8.96 19.14
C THR A 460 39.43 7.56 18.74
N ILE A 461 40.17 6.56 19.21
CA ILE A 461 39.91 5.14 18.94
C ILE A 461 39.74 4.43 20.28
N SER A 462 38.63 3.72 20.48
CA SER A 462 38.34 2.99 21.73
C SER A 462 37.90 1.55 21.45
N ASP A 463 38.24 0.61 22.34
CA ASP A 463 37.73 -0.77 22.37
C ASP A 463 37.99 -1.63 21.10
N ALA A 464 38.98 -2.54 21.18
CA ALA A 464 39.31 -3.64 20.24
C ALA A 464 39.06 -3.39 18.73
N THR A 465 39.48 -2.23 18.21
CA THR A 465 39.38 -1.86 16.80
C THR A 465 40.60 -2.39 16.02
N ILE A 466 40.39 -2.99 14.82
CA ILE A 466 41.45 -3.34 13.86
C ILE A 466 41.31 -2.41 12.65
N ILE A 467 42.20 -1.43 12.54
CA ILE A 467 42.46 -0.73 11.27
C ILE A 467 43.57 -1.55 10.61
N GLU A 468 43.27 -2.21 9.48
CA GLU A 468 44.26 -3.09 8.84
C GLU A 468 45.26 -2.31 7.98
N THR A 469 44.78 -1.29 7.27
CA THR A 469 45.60 -0.47 6.37
C THR A 469 45.08 0.96 6.26
N ALA A 470 45.93 1.91 6.65
CA ALA A 470 45.74 3.34 6.41
C ALA A 470 46.99 3.90 5.73
N VAL A 471 46.78 4.63 4.64
CA VAL A 471 47.82 5.22 3.80
C VAL A 471 47.57 6.72 3.72
N GLY A 472 48.49 7.52 4.24
CA GLY A 472 48.47 8.98 4.03
C GLY A 472 48.63 9.33 2.54
N GLY A 473 48.11 10.47 2.12
CA GLY A 473 48.20 10.94 0.74
C GLY A 473 49.65 11.11 0.26
N SER A 474 49.90 10.75 -1.00
CA SER A 474 51.25 10.77 -1.60
C SER A 474 51.83 12.18 -1.77
N LYS A 475 53.14 12.33 -1.62
CA LYS A 475 53.89 13.56 -1.98
C LYS A 475 53.79 13.82 -3.48
N GLY A 476 53.30 14.99 -3.87
CA GLY A 476 53.56 15.55 -5.20
C GLY A 476 55.07 15.82 -5.39
N SER A 477 55.48 16.15 -6.61
CA SER A 477 56.88 16.37 -6.99
C SER A 477 57.63 17.45 -6.18
N SER A 478 56.91 18.26 -5.39
CA SER A 478 57.46 19.24 -4.45
C SER A 478 56.72 19.34 -3.09
N SER A 479 55.87 18.39 -2.68
CA SER A 479 54.98 18.59 -1.50
C SER A 479 55.16 17.60 -0.33
N SER A 480 54.53 17.91 0.81
CA SER A 480 54.50 17.09 2.03
C SER A 480 53.21 16.27 2.10
N GLY A 481 53.28 15.00 2.53
CA GLY A 481 52.05 14.20 2.70
C GLY A 481 51.54 14.20 4.14
N GLY A 482 50.24 13.92 4.28
CA GLY A 482 49.55 13.77 5.56
C GLY A 482 49.97 12.52 6.32
N ALA A 483 49.63 12.50 7.61
CA ALA A 483 49.77 11.30 8.41
C ALA A 483 48.78 10.21 7.94
N ALA A 484 49.06 8.95 8.21
CA ALA A 484 48.02 7.93 8.01
C ALA A 484 46.87 8.15 9.01
N ILE A 485 47.16 8.49 10.26
CA ILE A 485 46.16 8.89 11.26
C ILE A 485 46.61 10.19 11.95
N GLY A 486 45.81 11.25 11.87
CA GLY A 486 46.08 12.53 12.51
C GLY A 486 46.02 13.71 11.53
N GLY A 487 47.03 14.59 11.58
CA GLY A 487 47.02 15.85 10.82
C GLY A 487 47.30 15.68 9.33
N GLY A 488 46.68 16.53 8.50
CA GLY A 488 46.93 16.54 7.07
C GLY A 488 48.19 17.32 6.67
N GLY A 489 48.72 17.04 5.47
CA GLY A 489 49.97 17.63 5.00
C GLY A 489 49.86 19.13 4.65
N GLY A 490 50.95 19.86 4.86
CA GLY A 490 51.11 21.25 4.41
C GLY A 490 51.79 21.35 3.03
N GLY A 491 51.72 22.52 2.41
CA GLY A 491 52.39 22.85 1.14
C GLY A 491 53.91 23.04 1.22
N TYR A 492 54.56 23.29 0.07
CA TYR A 492 56.00 23.55 -0.01
C TYR A 492 56.31 24.94 0.57
N ASN A 493 56.83 24.97 1.81
CA ASN A 493 57.05 26.14 2.68
C ASN A 493 55.99 26.40 3.76
N ASP A 494 55.01 25.53 3.93
CA ASP A 494 53.88 25.79 4.83
C ASP A 494 53.81 24.83 6.05
N VAL A 495 52.73 24.94 6.81
CA VAL A 495 52.55 24.30 8.13
C VAL A 495 51.72 23.02 7.98
N GLY A 496 52.27 21.89 8.42
CA GLY A 496 51.51 20.64 8.54
C GLY A 496 50.48 20.73 9.66
N GLY A 497 49.34 20.05 9.52
CA GLY A 497 48.27 20.07 10.51
C GLY A 497 48.66 19.35 11.79
N ASP A 498 48.16 19.85 12.92
CA ASP A 498 48.33 19.21 14.23
C ASP A 498 47.63 17.84 14.25
N GLY A 499 48.27 16.83 14.84
CA GLY A 499 47.71 15.50 15.02
C GLY A 499 47.47 15.19 16.49
N ASN A 500 46.21 15.25 16.92
CA ASN A 500 45.79 14.91 18.27
C ASN A 500 45.14 13.52 18.25
N VAL A 501 45.89 12.49 18.61
CA VAL A 501 45.44 11.09 18.49
C VAL A 501 45.39 10.44 19.86
N THR A 502 44.21 9.92 20.23
CA THR A 502 43.97 9.19 21.47
C THR A 502 43.55 7.76 21.14
N ILE A 503 44.24 6.77 21.73
CA ILE A 503 43.96 5.35 21.53
C ILE A 503 43.72 4.71 22.91
N ASN A 504 42.50 4.26 23.15
CA ASN A 504 42.03 3.63 24.39
C ASN A 504 41.71 2.14 24.13
N GLY A 505 42.74 1.30 24.02
CA GLY A 505 42.61 -0.13 23.70
C GLY A 505 42.60 -0.50 22.20
N GLY A 506 42.88 -1.77 21.88
CA GLY A 506 42.86 -2.31 20.51
C GLY A 506 44.23 -2.44 19.82
N THR A 507 44.26 -2.96 18.57
CA THR A 507 45.49 -3.08 17.76
C THR A 507 45.31 -2.38 16.42
N ILE A 508 46.11 -1.35 16.17
CA ILE A 508 46.11 -0.59 14.91
C ILE A 508 47.27 -1.08 14.05
N VAL A 509 46.99 -1.48 12.81
CA VAL A 509 48.00 -1.79 11.80
C VAL A 509 47.99 -0.70 10.74
N VAL A 510 49.13 0.00 10.60
CA VAL A 510 49.28 1.09 9.64
C VAL A 510 50.32 0.71 8.60
N THR A 511 50.01 0.91 7.33
CA THR A 511 50.95 0.68 6.23
C THR A 511 51.22 1.99 5.52
N PRO A 512 52.05 2.89 6.08
CA PRO A 512 52.32 4.16 5.44
C PRO A 512 53.25 3.93 4.23
N THR A 513 52.90 4.49 3.08
CA THR A 513 53.78 4.50 1.92
C THR A 513 54.79 5.66 2.03
N GLY A 514 55.97 5.58 1.42
CA GLY A 514 56.92 6.71 1.41
C GLY A 514 57.49 7.12 2.80
N SER A 515 57.77 8.42 2.99
CA SER A 515 58.37 8.97 4.23
C SER A 515 57.34 9.55 5.21
N HIS A 516 56.09 9.06 5.20
CA HIS A 516 54.99 9.59 6.01
C HIS A 516 55.02 9.12 7.48
N TYR A 517 54.37 9.90 8.35
CA TYR A 517 54.13 9.48 9.74
C TYR A 517 52.95 8.52 9.80
N ALA A 518 53.10 7.42 10.55
CA ALA A 518 51.98 6.52 10.81
C ALA A 518 50.92 7.24 11.66
N ILE A 519 51.33 7.93 12.72
CA ILE A 519 50.43 8.68 13.60
C ILE A 519 51.03 10.04 13.97
N GLY A 520 50.20 11.08 14.02
CA GLY A 520 50.55 12.41 14.51
C GLY A 520 50.35 13.49 13.45
N GLY A 521 51.21 14.51 13.47
CA GLY A 521 51.04 15.70 12.66
C GLY A 521 51.39 15.47 11.20
N GLY A 522 50.80 16.29 10.34
CA GLY A 522 51.16 16.32 8.92
C GLY A 522 52.57 16.84 8.70
N GLN A 523 53.19 16.42 7.60
CA GLN A 523 54.47 16.97 7.20
C GLN A 523 54.30 18.37 6.59
N GLY A 524 55.29 19.23 6.77
CA GLY A 524 55.35 20.58 6.21
C GLY A 524 56.79 21.10 6.24
N ARG A 525 57.01 22.39 5.93
CA ARG A 525 58.26 23.07 6.30
C ARG A 525 58.37 23.20 7.81
N THR A 526 57.24 23.46 8.46
CA THR A 526 57.04 23.25 9.90
C THR A 526 56.03 22.12 10.07
N ASN A 527 56.45 21.03 10.72
CA ASN A 527 55.55 19.93 11.05
C ASN A 527 54.51 20.40 12.09
N GLY A 528 53.30 19.84 12.02
CA GLY A 528 52.26 20.11 13.00
C GLY A 528 52.65 19.63 14.40
N ASN A 529 52.28 20.40 15.42
CA ASN A 529 52.50 20.02 16.80
C ASN A 529 51.45 18.99 17.21
N SER A 530 51.88 17.87 17.81
CA SER A 530 51.01 16.71 17.92
C SER A 530 51.00 16.14 19.33
N THR A 531 49.80 15.80 19.80
CA THR A 531 49.62 15.07 21.05
C THR A 531 49.19 13.65 20.74
N ILE A 532 49.93 12.68 21.26
CA ILE A 532 49.62 11.27 21.06
C ILE A 532 49.48 10.64 22.44
N THR A 533 48.28 10.17 22.73
CA THR A 533 47.92 9.51 23.98
C THR A 533 47.54 8.06 23.67
N ILE A 534 48.22 7.12 24.32
CA ILE A 534 47.95 5.69 24.18
C ILE A 534 47.67 5.14 25.58
N ASP A 535 46.51 4.52 25.76
CA ASP A 535 46.06 3.89 26.99
C ASP A 535 45.55 2.47 26.64
N GLY A 536 46.29 1.43 27.03
CA GLY A 536 45.89 0.03 26.82
C GLY A 536 45.86 -0.52 25.38
N GLY A 537 46.35 0.21 24.36
CA GLY A 537 46.38 -0.20 22.94
C GLY A 537 47.78 -0.53 22.38
N SER A 538 47.82 -1.10 21.16
CA SER A 538 49.05 -1.41 20.40
C SER A 538 49.00 -0.81 18.99
N ILE A 539 50.14 -0.33 18.47
CA ILE A 539 50.29 0.13 17.09
C ILE A 539 51.39 -0.69 16.42
N ARG A 540 51.13 -1.20 15.22
CA ARG A 540 52.10 -1.87 14.35
C ARG A 540 52.22 -1.10 13.05
N THR A 541 53.43 -0.93 12.54
CA THR A 541 53.64 -0.40 11.19
C THR A 541 54.43 -1.37 10.35
N THR A 542 54.09 -1.45 9.07
CA THR A 542 54.79 -2.31 8.10
C THR A 542 55.92 -1.57 7.38
N THR A 543 55.87 -0.23 7.33
CA THR A 543 56.86 0.68 6.71
C THR A 543 56.81 2.07 7.40
N GLY A 544 57.76 3.00 7.15
CA GLY A 544 57.66 4.44 7.53
C GLY A 544 58.15 4.88 8.93
N THR A 545 58.05 6.19 9.22
CA THR A 545 58.37 6.78 10.55
C THR A 545 57.13 6.70 11.44
N LEU A 546 57.25 6.17 12.66
CA LEU A 546 56.09 5.87 13.50
C LEU A 546 55.34 7.13 13.97
N LEU A 547 56.04 8.13 14.53
CA LEU A 547 55.42 9.25 15.24
C LEU A 547 55.88 10.61 14.73
N GLY A 548 54.92 11.54 14.57
CA GLY A 548 55.15 12.95 14.21
C GLY A 548 55.25 13.92 15.41
N GLY A 549 55.25 13.43 16.65
CA GLY A 549 55.29 14.23 17.88
C GLY A 549 55.71 13.42 19.12
N ALA A 550 55.89 14.08 20.27
CA ALA A 550 56.32 13.43 21.52
C ALA A 550 55.13 12.70 22.20
N PRO A 551 55.19 11.38 22.41
CA PRO A 551 54.12 10.61 23.03
C PRO A 551 53.95 10.99 24.51
N LYS A 552 52.70 11.04 24.97
CA LYS A 552 52.31 11.39 26.34
C LYS A 552 51.40 10.32 26.95
N ASN A 553 51.46 10.13 28.26
CA ASN A 553 50.48 9.30 28.98
C ASN A 553 49.20 10.10 29.30
N SER A 554 48.18 9.45 29.86
CA SER A 554 46.90 10.04 30.26
C SER A 554 47.03 11.20 31.27
N ALA A 555 48.21 11.40 31.88
CA ALA A 555 48.54 12.49 32.78
C ALA A 555 49.36 13.64 32.12
N GLY A 556 49.65 13.55 30.82
CA GLY A 556 50.34 14.59 30.04
C GLY A 556 51.88 14.55 30.08
N ASN A 557 52.49 13.54 30.71
CA ASN A 557 53.95 13.41 30.82
C ASN A 557 54.55 12.75 29.57
N SER A 558 55.72 13.20 29.11
CA SER A 558 56.48 12.55 28.01
C SER A 558 56.91 11.13 28.39
N VAL A 559 56.78 10.18 27.45
CA VAL A 559 56.98 8.74 27.74
C VAL A 559 58.00 8.10 26.79
N GLU A 560 58.95 7.34 27.36
CA GLU A 560 59.83 6.36 26.71
C GLU A 560 59.90 5.11 27.61
N PRO A 561 59.83 3.84 27.12
CA PRO A 561 59.55 3.34 25.78
C PRO A 561 58.21 2.55 25.66
N TYR A 562 57.48 2.72 24.55
CA TYR A 562 56.43 1.79 24.10
C TYR A 562 57.01 0.70 23.19
N THR A 563 56.39 -0.48 23.14
CA THR A 563 56.82 -1.54 22.23
C THR A 563 56.40 -1.21 20.79
N ILE A 564 57.37 -0.82 19.97
CA ILE A 564 57.23 -0.59 18.53
C ILE A 564 57.69 -1.86 17.82
N ASP A 565 56.76 -2.62 17.26
CA ASP A 565 57.06 -3.87 16.57
C ASP A 565 57.22 -3.59 15.06
N PHE A 566 58.46 -3.51 14.57
CA PHE A 566 58.75 -3.33 13.14
C PHE A 566 58.60 -4.68 12.43
N GLY A 567 57.70 -4.76 11.46
CA GLY A 567 57.57 -5.94 10.60
C GLY A 567 58.88 -6.23 9.83
N PRO A 568 59.17 -7.50 9.48
CA PRO A 568 60.38 -7.83 8.76
C PRO A 568 60.26 -7.37 7.30
N GLN A 569 61.11 -6.42 6.86
CA GLN A 569 61.86 -6.36 5.57
C GLN A 569 62.15 -4.92 5.08
N ASN A 570 63.45 -4.63 4.90
CA ASN A 570 64.13 -3.76 3.92
C ASN A 570 63.72 -2.30 3.67
N ALA A 571 64.42 -1.34 4.31
CA ALA A 571 65.00 -0.17 3.62
C ALA A 571 66.09 0.52 4.47
N LYS A 572 67.34 0.47 4.00
CA LYS A 572 68.43 1.35 4.44
C LYS A 572 68.05 2.83 4.18
N LYS A 573 67.75 3.61 5.21
CA LYS A 573 68.02 5.06 5.22
C LYS A 573 68.52 5.47 6.61
N ARG A 574 69.74 6.02 6.60
CA ARG A 574 70.51 6.46 7.76
C ARG A 574 69.84 7.67 8.40
N TYR A 575 69.65 7.64 9.72
CA TYR A 575 69.84 8.82 10.56
C TYR A 575 70.76 8.43 11.73
N ASN A 576 71.85 9.18 11.84
CA ASN A 576 72.88 9.03 12.87
C ASN A 576 72.30 9.31 14.25
N MET A 577 72.42 8.35 15.17
CA MET A 577 72.85 8.66 16.53
C MET A 577 74.00 7.71 16.87
N THR A 578 75.11 8.29 17.29
CA THR A 578 76.45 7.71 17.36
C THR A 578 76.60 6.74 18.54
N ASN A 579 77.28 5.60 18.27
CA ASN A 579 77.87 4.61 19.18
C ASN A 579 76.96 3.80 20.13
N ALA A 580 76.64 2.56 19.79
CA ALA A 580 77.43 1.34 20.11
C ALA A 580 76.67 0.09 19.62
N GLU A 581 77.41 -0.94 19.22
CA GLU A 581 76.94 -2.07 18.41
C GLU A 581 76.15 -3.17 19.17
N VAL A 582 75.36 -3.92 18.37
CA VAL A 582 74.87 -5.31 18.51
C VAL A 582 73.54 -5.58 19.27
N THR A 583 72.58 -6.15 18.54
CA THR A 583 71.27 -6.74 18.92
C THR A 583 71.38 -8.26 19.25
N PRO A 584 70.31 -8.99 19.68
CA PRO A 584 69.38 -8.89 20.84
C PRO A 584 69.33 -10.27 21.62
N PRO A 585 68.38 -10.63 22.55
CA PRO A 585 67.21 -9.94 23.12
C PRO A 585 67.10 -10.01 24.68
N CYS A 586 65.98 -9.48 25.20
CA CYS A 586 65.40 -9.46 26.56
C CYS A 586 66.00 -8.55 27.66
N ALA A 587 65.11 -7.74 28.24
CA ALA A 587 65.37 -6.58 29.08
C ALA A 587 65.40 -6.88 30.59
N PHE A 588 66.28 -6.18 31.30
CA PHE A 588 66.20 -5.86 32.73
C PHE A 588 66.49 -4.35 32.87
N SER A 589 65.71 -3.60 33.64
CA SER A 589 66.11 -2.27 34.11
C SER A 589 66.36 -2.30 35.62
N SER A 590 67.15 -1.33 36.06
CA SER A 590 67.93 -1.41 37.28
C SER A 590 67.92 -0.05 37.96
N TYR A 591 67.95 -0.04 39.29
CA TYR A 591 68.07 1.18 40.09
C TYR A 591 69.47 1.25 40.70
N THR A 592 70.07 2.44 40.66
CA THR A 592 71.34 2.73 41.31
C THR A 592 71.09 3.69 42.45
N ASP A 593 71.50 3.33 43.66
CA ASP A 593 71.43 4.25 44.79
C ASP A 593 72.50 5.36 44.71
N GLU A 594 72.42 6.29 45.66
CA GLU A 594 73.28 7.45 45.82
C GLU A 594 74.78 7.11 46.07
N ASN A 595 75.16 5.82 46.15
CA ASN A 595 76.54 5.35 46.19
C ASN A 595 76.94 4.47 44.98
N GLY A 596 76.14 4.45 43.91
CA GLY A 596 76.52 3.78 42.67
C GLY A 596 76.32 2.26 42.67
N ARG A 597 75.56 1.68 43.61
CA ARG A 597 75.27 0.23 43.62
C ARG A 597 73.94 -0.09 42.94
N LEU A 598 74.00 -1.02 41.99
CA LEU A 598 72.90 -1.51 41.17
C LEU A 598 72.15 -2.65 41.85
N TYR A 599 70.83 -2.51 42.02
CA TYR A 599 69.97 -3.60 42.47
C TYR A 599 69.03 -4.09 41.35
N LEU A 600 68.94 -5.42 41.18
CA LEU A 600 68.03 -6.11 40.27
C LEU A 600 67.01 -6.88 41.11
N TYR A 601 65.75 -6.46 41.08
CA TYR A 601 64.66 -7.18 41.73
C TYR A 601 63.56 -7.52 40.72
N LYS A 602 63.06 -8.75 40.84
CA LYS A 602 61.77 -9.20 40.30
C LYS A 602 60.83 -9.26 41.48
N THR A 603 59.74 -8.48 41.50
CA THR A 603 58.52 -8.86 42.25
C THR A 603 57.27 -8.05 41.87
N PRO A 604 56.08 -8.61 42.13
CA PRO A 604 54.84 -8.42 41.36
C PRO A 604 53.68 -7.71 42.11
N SER A 605 52.65 -7.33 41.32
CA SER A 605 51.20 -7.24 41.63
C SER A 605 50.66 -6.44 42.84
N GLY A 606 49.75 -5.51 42.54
CA GLY A 606 48.68 -4.93 43.43
C GLY A 606 48.71 -3.40 43.45
N SER A 607 47.72 -2.62 42.99
CA SER A 607 46.24 -2.74 43.03
C SER A 607 45.55 -1.83 41.98
N PRO A 608 44.23 -1.95 41.78
CA PRO A 608 43.53 -2.98 41.03
C PRO A 608 43.40 -2.57 39.55
N ILE A 609 43.90 -3.37 38.62
CA ILE A 609 43.27 -3.40 37.29
C ILE A 609 42.05 -4.27 37.49
N LEU A 610 40.85 -3.75 37.23
CA LEU A 610 39.62 -4.51 37.37
C LEU A 610 39.74 -5.76 36.49
N THR A 611 40.01 -6.90 37.12
CA THR A 611 40.32 -8.17 36.47
C THR A 611 39.07 -9.01 36.58
N GLY A 612 38.25 -8.92 35.53
CA GLY A 612 36.96 -9.59 35.44
C GLY A 612 36.12 -9.05 34.30
N ILE A 613 35.02 -9.74 34.02
CA ILE A 613 34.01 -9.28 33.07
C ILE A 613 33.23 -8.13 33.72
N THR A 614 33.27 -6.95 33.10
CA THR A 614 32.68 -5.71 33.62
C THR A 614 31.27 -5.47 33.11
N THR A 615 30.97 -5.91 31.89
CA THR A 615 29.62 -5.96 31.33
C THR A 615 29.34 -7.39 30.91
N GLN A 616 28.33 -8.00 31.54
CA GLN A 616 27.88 -9.34 31.19
C GLN A 616 27.12 -9.31 29.86
N PRO A 617 27.26 -10.34 29.00
CA PRO A 617 26.38 -10.48 27.86
C PRO A 617 24.94 -10.66 28.33
N LYS A 618 23.99 -10.30 27.46
CA LYS A 618 22.56 -10.40 27.73
C LYS A 618 21.90 -11.47 26.86
N ASN A 619 20.78 -12.01 27.33
CA ASN A 619 19.91 -12.84 26.51
C ASN A 619 19.47 -12.06 25.27
N THR A 620 19.38 -12.74 24.13
CA THR A 620 18.98 -12.13 22.87
C THR A 620 18.00 -13.05 22.14
N ALA A 621 17.29 -12.50 21.17
CA ALA A 621 16.39 -13.24 20.31
C ALA A 621 16.55 -12.79 18.86
N ALA A 622 16.36 -13.70 17.92
CA ALA A 622 16.38 -13.38 16.49
C ALA A 622 15.50 -14.34 15.70
N PHE A 623 14.88 -13.85 14.63
CA PHE A 623 14.23 -14.71 13.64
C PHE A 623 15.27 -15.52 12.87
N VAL A 624 14.85 -16.68 12.35
CA VAL A 624 15.64 -17.42 11.35
C VAL A 624 15.96 -16.49 10.18
N ASP A 625 17.16 -16.63 9.62
CA ASP A 625 17.76 -15.78 8.60
C ASP A 625 18.08 -14.33 9.02
N GLY A 626 17.69 -13.93 10.23
CA GLY A 626 18.14 -12.70 10.87
C GLY A 626 19.57 -12.79 11.40
N SER A 627 19.97 -11.78 12.17
CA SER A 627 21.27 -11.71 12.84
C SER A 627 21.09 -11.63 14.36
N ALA A 628 21.97 -12.28 15.11
CA ALA A 628 22.05 -12.17 16.57
C ALA A 628 23.48 -11.89 17.02
N SER A 629 23.64 -11.12 18.10
CA SER A 629 24.95 -10.85 18.69
C SER A 629 24.92 -10.98 20.21
N PHE A 630 26.04 -11.46 20.76
CA PHE A 630 26.34 -11.41 22.19
C PHE A 630 27.59 -10.57 22.40
N THR A 631 27.52 -9.56 23.27
CA THR A 631 28.65 -8.67 23.55
C THR A 631 29.02 -8.73 25.02
N VAL A 632 30.32 -8.80 25.30
CA VAL A 632 30.90 -8.72 26.65
C VAL A 632 31.90 -7.56 26.71
N THR A 633 32.02 -6.90 27.87
CA THR A 633 33.13 -5.98 28.15
C THR A 633 34.04 -6.62 29.18
N ALA A 634 35.31 -6.87 28.83
CA ALA A 634 36.33 -7.41 29.73
C ALA A 634 37.74 -7.04 29.23
N VAL A 635 38.77 -7.33 30.01
CA VAL A 635 40.18 -7.17 29.60
C VAL A 635 40.84 -8.54 29.61
N GLY A 636 41.14 -9.08 28.42
CA GLY A 636 41.74 -10.41 28.25
C GLY A 636 41.46 -11.03 26.87
N ASN A 637 41.86 -12.27 26.68
CA ASN A 637 41.57 -13.08 25.48
C ASN A 637 40.18 -13.73 25.61
N TYR A 638 39.33 -13.60 24.60
CA TYR A 638 37.99 -14.16 24.60
C TYR A 638 37.96 -15.55 23.96
N GLN A 639 37.13 -16.43 24.52
CA GLN A 639 36.75 -17.69 23.90
C GLN A 639 35.27 -17.95 24.17
N TRP A 640 34.42 -17.64 23.20
CA TRP A 640 33.02 -18.01 23.21
C TRP A 640 32.86 -19.52 23.14
N GLN A 641 31.91 -20.02 23.90
CA GLN A 641 31.55 -21.41 24.01
C GLN A 641 30.04 -21.56 23.86
N LYS A 642 29.63 -22.58 23.13
CA LYS A 642 28.23 -23.02 23.08
C LYS A 642 28.06 -24.22 24.00
N ASN A 643 26.98 -24.25 24.78
CA ASN A 643 26.60 -25.44 25.52
C ASN A 643 25.95 -26.44 24.55
N ILE A 644 26.61 -27.58 24.36
CA ILE A 644 26.12 -28.67 23.52
C ILE A 644 25.91 -29.87 24.45
N SER A 645 24.64 -30.19 24.73
CA SER A 645 24.25 -31.32 25.59
C SER A 645 24.93 -31.32 26.97
N GLY A 646 25.03 -30.15 27.62
CA GLY A 646 25.65 -30.00 28.94
C GLY A 646 27.16 -29.80 28.92
N THR A 647 27.80 -29.85 27.74
CA THR A 647 29.25 -29.63 27.59
C THR A 647 29.53 -28.32 26.86
N TRP A 648 30.35 -27.46 27.45
CA TRP A 648 30.80 -26.22 26.83
C TRP A 648 31.85 -26.49 25.77
N THR A 649 31.53 -26.17 24.52
CA THR A 649 32.40 -26.39 23.36
C THR A 649 32.87 -25.06 22.79
N ASN A 650 34.18 -24.93 22.55
CA ASN A 650 34.76 -23.73 21.95
C ASN A 650 34.19 -23.49 20.56
N ILE A 651 33.76 -22.26 20.32
CA ILE A 651 33.34 -21.80 19.01
C ILE A 651 34.59 -21.33 18.28
N THR A 652 34.94 -22.02 17.19
CA THR A 652 36.21 -21.84 16.47
C THR A 652 36.19 -20.70 15.45
N SER A 653 35.02 -20.34 14.92
CA SER A 653 34.84 -19.22 13.99
C SER A 653 34.12 -18.06 14.68
N GLY A 654 34.70 -16.86 14.66
CA GLY A 654 34.13 -15.66 15.30
C GLY A 654 34.15 -15.67 16.84
N GLY A 655 34.44 -16.80 17.48
CA GLY A 655 34.37 -16.98 18.93
C GLY A 655 35.53 -16.40 19.74
N ILE A 656 36.43 -15.60 19.16
CA ILE A 656 37.60 -15.03 19.87
C ILE A 656 37.50 -13.51 20.09
N LEU A 657 36.35 -12.93 19.78
CA LEU A 657 36.09 -11.49 19.88
C LEU A 657 35.26 -11.17 21.12
N SER A 658 35.25 -9.89 21.53
CA SER A 658 34.36 -9.40 22.60
C SER A 658 32.87 -9.47 22.20
N THR A 659 32.58 -9.52 20.91
CA THR A 659 31.24 -9.73 20.37
C THR A 659 31.21 -10.99 19.49
N TYR A 660 30.30 -11.92 19.80
CA TYR A 660 30.03 -13.09 18.98
C TYR A 660 28.76 -12.86 18.15
N ILE A 661 28.90 -12.87 16.82
CA ILE A 661 27.82 -12.63 15.85
C ILE A 661 27.44 -13.95 15.18
N ILE A 662 26.13 -14.18 15.04
CA ILE A 662 25.52 -15.27 14.30
C ILE A 662 24.69 -14.65 13.18
N ASN A 663 25.14 -14.80 11.94
CA ASN A 663 24.44 -14.30 10.75
C ASN A 663 24.76 -15.22 9.54
N PRO A 664 23.77 -15.87 8.91
CA PRO A 664 22.36 -15.91 9.31
C PRO A 664 22.12 -16.79 10.54
N VAL A 665 21.10 -16.46 11.33
CA VAL A 665 20.60 -17.29 12.43
C VAL A 665 19.82 -18.48 11.88
N ALA A 666 20.16 -19.69 12.30
CA ALA A 666 19.38 -20.90 12.03
C ALA A 666 18.81 -21.49 13.33
N ILE A 667 17.80 -22.36 13.23
CA ILE A 667 17.20 -23.06 14.39
C ILE A 667 18.27 -23.76 15.25
N GLY A 668 19.28 -24.36 14.59
CA GLY A 668 20.40 -25.01 15.27
C GLY A 668 21.30 -24.07 16.09
N ASN A 669 21.18 -22.75 15.92
CA ASN A 669 21.90 -21.76 16.74
C ASN A 669 21.23 -21.50 18.09
N ALA A 670 19.97 -21.89 18.29
CA ALA A 670 19.33 -21.74 19.60
C ALA A 670 20.14 -22.42 20.72
N GLY A 671 20.02 -21.87 21.92
CA GLY A 671 20.60 -22.42 23.15
C GLY A 671 21.56 -21.47 23.87
N SER A 672 22.33 -22.04 24.78
CA SER A 672 23.14 -21.29 25.74
C SER A 672 24.57 -21.05 25.27
N TYR A 673 25.04 -19.84 25.54
CA TYR A 673 26.36 -19.34 25.23
C TYR A 673 27.01 -18.76 26.47
N ARG A 674 28.34 -18.79 26.51
CA ARG A 674 29.14 -18.03 27.46
C ARG A 674 30.46 -17.66 26.80
N VAL A 675 31.16 -16.71 27.38
CA VAL A 675 32.54 -16.39 26.99
C VAL A 675 33.48 -16.64 28.17
N VAL A 676 34.60 -17.28 27.86
CA VAL A 676 35.74 -17.42 28.77
C VAL A 676 36.72 -16.31 28.44
N VAL A 677 37.04 -15.47 29.41
CA VAL A 677 38.03 -14.40 29.28
C VAL A 677 39.29 -14.81 30.02
N THR A 678 40.42 -14.86 29.33
CA THR A 678 41.73 -15.20 29.92
C THR A 678 42.59 -13.96 30.02
N ASP A 679 42.96 -13.52 31.22
CA ASP A 679 43.82 -12.34 31.39
C ASP A 679 45.29 -12.63 31.03
N SER A 680 46.13 -11.59 31.08
CA SER A 680 47.57 -11.69 30.80
C SER A 680 48.36 -12.52 31.82
N ALA A 681 47.78 -12.77 33.00
CA ALA A 681 48.32 -13.65 34.04
C ALA A 681 47.80 -15.10 33.91
N SER A 682 47.08 -15.42 32.83
CA SER A 682 46.46 -16.72 32.56
C SER A 682 45.33 -17.12 33.53
N ASN A 683 44.74 -16.16 34.25
CA ASN A 683 43.51 -16.40 35.01
C ASN A 683 42.31 -16.42 34.04
N THR A 684 41.33 -17.29 34.30
CA THR A 684 40.13 -17.42 33.48
C THR A 684 38.88 -16.94 34.21
N PHE A 685 38.05 -16.16 33.52
CA PHE A 685 36.77 -15.64 34.00
C PHE A 685 35.66 -16.10 33.05
N ASN A 686 34.63 -16.77 33.57
CA ASN A 686 33.47 -17.13 32.77
C ASN A 686 32.41 -16.02 32.88
N SER A 687 31.78 -15.68 31.76
CA SER A 687 30.58 -14.84 31.78
C SER A 687 29.40 -15.58 32.40
N ASN A 688 28.36 -14.82 32.71
CA ASN A 688 27.03 -15.37 32.86
C ASN A 688 26.65 -16.13 31.59
N GLU A 689 25.86 -17.18 31.78
CA GLU A 689 25.22 -17.89 30.69
C GLU A 689 24.16 -16.99 30.05
N VAL A 690 24.18 -16.90 28.71
CA VAL A 690 23.20 -16.17 27.92
C VAL A 690 22.56 -17.08 26.91
N THR A 691 21.28 -16.85 26.64
CA THR A 691 20.48 -17.67 25.74
C THR A 691 20.19 -16.92 24.45
N LEU A 692 20.38 -17.58 23.32
CA LEU A 692 19.80 -17.17 22.03
C LEU A 692 18.45 -17.87 21.88
N VAL A 693 17.38 -17.09 21.87
CA VAL A 693 16.06 -17.56 21.46
C VAL A 693 15.92 -17.38 19.96
N VAL A 694 15.71 -18.48 19.23
CA VAL A 694 15.42 -18.42 17.79
C VAL A 694 13.92 -18.45 17.59
N LEU A 695 13.40 -17.48 16.84
CA LEU A 695 12.02 -17.44 16.35
C LEU A 695 11.96 -18.06 14.95
N SER A 696 11.21 -19.16 14.81
CA SER A 696 11.22 -19.99 13.61
C SER A 696 10.10 -19.68 12.61
N THR A 697 9.12 -18.86 12.99
CA THR A 697 8.08 -18.38 12.06
C THR A 697 7.83 -16.90 12.25
N GLN A 698 7.69 -16.19 11.13
CA GLN A 698 7.15 -14.84 11.11
C GLN A 698 5.64 -14.87 11.41
N PRO A 699 5.04 -13.78 11.93
CA PRO A 699 3.60 -13.71 12.04
C PRO A 699 2.99 -13.65 10.64
N ALA A 700 1.91 -14.40 10.43
CA ALA A 700 1.22 -14.44 9.15
C ALA A 700 0.00 -13.53 9.15
N ASN A 701 -0.35 -13.01 7.97
CA ASN A 701 -1.61 -12.31 7.75
C ASN A 701 -2.79 -13.21 8.19
N THR A 702 -3.85 -12.59 8.69
CA THR A 702 -5.07 -13.32 9.08
C THR A 702 -6.31 -12.47 8.82
N ALA A 703 -7.47 -13.12 8.83
CA ALA A 703 -8.76 -12.49 8.58
C ALA A 703 -9.83 -13.17 9.43
N ALA A 704 -10.72 -12.38 10.01
CA ALA A 704 -11.83 -12.89 10.80
C ALA A 704 -13.08 -12.03 10.64
N PHE A 705 -14.24 -12.65 10.89
CA PHE A 705 -15.51 -11.92 10.92
C PHE A 705 -15.60 -11.04 12.18
N GLU A 706 -16.38 -9.97 12.10
CA GLU A 706 -16.68 -9.12 13.24
C GLU A 706 -17.27 -9.96 14.39
N GLY A 707 -16.88 -9.66 15.63
CA GLY A 707 -17.25 -10.45 16.80
C GLY A 707 -16.50 -11.78 16.97
N LYS A 708 -15.76 -12.26 15.96
CA LYS A 708 -14.96 -13.50 16.04
C LYS A 708 -13.54 -13.22 16.52
N PRO A 709 -12.86 -14.20 17.14
CA PRO A 709 -11.48 -14.03 17.57
C PRO A 709 -10.51 -14.13 16.38
N ALA A 710 -9.39 -13.41 16.47
CA ALA A 710 -8.26 -13.54 15.56
C ALA A 710 -6.96 -13.53 16.36
N SER A 711 -5.92 -14.18 15.84
CA SER A 711 -4.61 -14.15 16.46
C SER A 711 -3.48 -14.08 15.46
N VAL A 712 -2.42 -13.36 15.83
CA VAL A 712 -1.11 -13.40 15.18
C VAL A 712 -0.11 -14.03 16.15
N SER A 713 0.76 -14.89 15.61
CA SER A 713 1.67 -15.68 16.43
C SER A 713 3.01 -15.90 15.75
N VAL A 714 4.04 -16.01 16.56
CA VAL A 714 5.36 -16.50 16.16
C VAL A 714 5.66 -17.81 16.88
N THR A 715 6.39 -18.70 16.22
CA THR A 715 6.91 -19.92 16.86
C THR A 715 8.32 -19.64 17.35
N THR A 716 8.62 -20.10 18.55
CA THR A 716 9.89 -19.87 19.23
C THR A 716 10.44 -21.22 19.68
N THR A 717 11.76 -21.36 19.62
CA THR A 717 12.48 -22.53 20.14
C THR A 717 12.34 -22.70 21.66
N HIS A 718 11.84 -21.67 22.35
CA HIS A 718 11.57 -21.65 23.78
C HIS A 718 10.07 -21.41 24.03
N GLU A 719 9.44 -22.25 24.84
CA GLU A 719 8.03 -22.11 25.22
C GLU A 719 7.80 -20.89 26.14
N THR A 720 8.81 -20.54 26.94
CA THR A 720 8.85 -19.32 27.76
C THR A 720 10.17 -18.60 27.55
N LEU A 721 10.11 -17.27 27.41
CA LEU A 721 11.31 -16.47 27.22
C LEU A 721 12.22 -16.54 28.46
N PRO A 722 13.55 -16.63 28.28
CA PRO A 722 14.52 -16.46 29.36
C PRO A 722 14.37 -15.12 30.08
N ALA A 723 14.74 -15.09 31.36
CA ALA A 723 14.67 -13.87 32.17
C ALA A 723 15.38 -12.68 31.50
N GLY A 724 14.73 -11.52 31.51
CA GLY A 724 15.24 -10.30 30.87
C GLY A 724 14.88 -10.13 29.40
N LEU A 725 14.18 -11.09 28.77
CA LEU A 725 13.51 -10.91 27.48
C LEU A 725 11.99 -10.77 27.66
N SER A 726 11.36 -9.95 26.82
CA SER A 726 9.91 -9.73 26.81
C SER A 726 9.39 -9.57 25.38
N TYR A 727 8.18 -10.09 25.14
CA TYR A 727 7.43 -9.82 23.92
C TYR A 727 6.65 -8.50 24.05
N GLN A 728 6.60 -7.74 22.96
CA GLN A 728 5.72 -6.57 22.83
C GLN A 728 5.14 -6.55 21.42
N TRP A 729 3.83 -6.72 21.33
CA TRP A 729 3.06 -6.55 20.11
C TRP A 729 2.68 -5.09 19.92
N TYR A 730 2.76 -4.66 18.67
CA TYR A 730 2.37 -3.35 18.19
C TYR A 730 1.24 -3.51 17.19
N PHE A 731 0.22 -2.67 17.32
CA PHE A 731 -0.74 -2.37 16.26
C PHE A 731 -0.33 -1.03 15.67
N GLU A 732 0.08 -1.03 14.40
CA GLU A 732 0.82 0.07 13.77
C GLU A 732 2.04 0.44 14.64
N SER A 733 2.00 1.60 15.29
CA SER A 733 3.04 2.06 16.24
C SER A 733 2.61 2.00 17.71
N THR A 734 1.39 1.55 18.01
CA THR A 734 0.82 1.53 19.36
C THR A 734 1.01 0.17 20.03
N PRO A 735 1.57 0.08 21.25
CA PRO A 735 1.72 -1.19 21.95
C PRO A 735 0.36 -1.74 22.40
N VAL A 736 0.03 -2.99 22.06
CA VAL A 736 -1.30 -3.60 22.33
C VAL A 736 -1.26 -4.92 23.09
N GLY A 737 -0.16 -5.67 23.03
CA GLY A 737 -0.03 -6.98 23.70
C GLY A 737 1.36 -7.20 24.28
N VAL A 738 1.47 -7.85 25.42
CA VAL A 738 2.76 -8.02 26.12
C VAL A 738 3.01 -9.46 26.54
N ASN A 739 4.28 -9.86 26.54
CA ASN A 739 4.79 -11.08 27.16
C ASN A 739 4.19 -12.40 26.65
N SER A 740 3.70 -12.44 25.41
CA SER A 740 3.25 -13.65 24.74
C SER A 740 3.73 -13.71 23.29
N ALA A 741 4.13 -14.90 22.83
CA ALA A 741 4.47 -15.17 21.43
C ALA A 741 3.23 -15.15 20.51
N THR A 742 2.03 -15.13 21.10
CA THR A 742 0.74 -15.00 20.40
C THR A 742 -0.01 -13.80 20.96
N TYR A 743 -0.48 -12.92 20.07
CA TYR A 743 -1.44 -11.89 20.39
C TYR A 743 -2.82 -12.31 19.87
N THR A 744 -3.77 -12.46 20.79
CA THR A 744 -5.14 -12.87 20.49
C THR A 744 -6.10 -11.72 20.77
N ILE A 745 -6.87 -11.36 19.75
CA ILE A 745 -8.00 -10.44 19.85
C ILE A 745 -9.24 -11.30 20.06
N GLY A 746 -9.93 -11.12 21.20
CA GLY A 746 -11.06 -11.99 21.56
C GLY A 746 -12.32 -11.73 20.73
N SER A 747 -12.53 -10.49 20.28
CA SER A 747 -13.69 -10.07 19.51
C SER A 747 -13.29 -8.96 18.55
N MET A 748 -13.24 -9.27 17.26
CA MET A 748 -12.84 -8.34 16.20
C MET A 748 -13.87 -7.23 15.97
N ASN A 749 -13.40 -6.04 15.60
CA ASN A 749 -14.17 -4.89 15.11
C ASN A 749 -13.28 -4.05 14.19
N SER A 750 -13.84 -3.06 13.50
CA SER A 750 -13.12 -2.24 12.51
C SER A 750 -11.86 -1.54 13.04
N GLY A 751 -11.77 -1.26 14.34
CA GLY A 751 -10.59 -0.64 14.97
C GLY A 751 -9.37 -1.55 15.11
N TYR A 752 -9.50 -2.85 14.83
CA TYR A 752 -8.37 -3.81 14.84
C TYR A 752 -7.83 -4.13 13.45
N TYR A 753 -8.40 -3.54 12.40
CA TYR A 753 -7.92 -3.65 11.04
C TYR A 753 -6.58 -2.94 10.88
N GLY A 754 -5.59 -3.62 10.30
CA GLY A 754 -4.31 -3.04 9.95
C GLY A 754 -3.14 -3.92 10.36
N ASN A 755 -1.99 -3.30 10.60
CA ASN A 755 -0.72 -3.99 10.69
C ASN A 755 -0.27 -4.29 12.10
N TYR A 756 0.27 -5.50 12.29
CA TYR A 756 0.79 -5.96 13.55
C TYR A 756 2.25 -6.36 13.42
N THR A 757 3.07 -5.88 14.33
CA THR A 757 4.48 -6.27 14.44
C THR A 757 4.78 -6.74 15.85
N LEU A 758 5.64 -7.74 15.97
CA LEU A 758 6.18 -8.19 17.24
C LEU A 758 7.59 -7.64 17.40
N THR A 759 7.84 -7.00 18.53
CA THR A 759 9.19 -6.70 19.00
C THR A 759 9.53 -7.62 20.16
N VAL A 760 10.70 -8.27 20.10
CA VAL A 760 11.32 -8.92 21.26
C VAL A 760 12.33 -7.95 21.85
N ARG A 761 12.18 -7.64 23.13
CA ARG A 761 13.01 -6.67 23.85
C ARG A 761 13.85 -7.37 24.89
N ASN A 762 15.04 -6.85 25.12
CA ASN A 762 15.73 -7.03 26.39
C ASN A 762 15.46 -5.80 27.30
N SER A 763 16.00 -5.76 28.51
CA SER A 763 15.76 -4.67 29.48
C SER A 763 16.19 -3.26 29.03
N THR A 764 16.93 -3.11 27.92
CA THR A 764 17.44 -1.82 27.41
C THR A 764 17.20 -1.60 25.92
N ASP A 765 17.00 -2.66 25.11
CA ASP A 765 17.05 -2.61 23.65
C ASP A 765 16.00 -3.50 22.99
N ASN A 766 15.56 -3.12 21.79
CA ASN A 766 14.85 -4.04 20.88
C ASN A 766 15.89 -4.99 20.29
N VAL A 767 15.78 -6.29 20.57
CA VAL A 767 16.75 -7.30 20.09
C VAL A 767 16.25 -8.01 18.83
N SER A 768 14.95 -7.99 18.56
CA SER A 768 14.36 -8.51 17.32
C SER A 768 13.05 -7.82 16.99
N VAL A 769 12.76 -7.67 15.70
CA VAL A 769 11.49 -7.16 15.18
C VAL A 769 11.02 -8.14 14.10
N SER A 770 9.74 -8.51 14.14
CA SER A 770 9.13 -9.38 13.13
C SER A 770 8.82 -8.64 11.84
N ASP A 771 8.53 -9.41 10.80
CA ASP A 771 7.80 -8.89 9.65
C ASP A 771 6.40 -8.43 10.07
N GLN A 772 5.79 -7.64 9.21
CA GLN A 772 4.45 -7.11 9.42
C GLN A 772 3.40 -8.17 9.05
N ALA A 773 2.47 -8.44 9.97
CA ALA A 773 1.29 -9.26 9.72
C ALA A 773 0.05 -8.36 9.66
N HIS A 774 -0.68 -8.43 8.56
CA HIS A 774 -1.91 -7.67 8.37
C HIS A 774 -3.12 -8.47 8.85
N ILE A 775 -3.94 -7.86 9.72
CA ILE A 775 -5.21 -8.44 10.17
C ILE A 775 -6.36 -7.76 9.44
N LYS A 776 -7.21 -8.57 8.80
CA LYS A 776 -8.43 -8.14 8.14
C LYS A 776 -9.67 -8.40 9.01
N VAL A 777 -10.61 -7.45 8.99
CA VAL A 777 -11.94 -7.59 9.59
C VAL A 777 -12.96 -7.70 8.46
N VAL A 778 -13.88 -8.65 8.58
CA VAL A 778 -14.96 -8.91 7.61
C VAL A 778 -16.30 -8.75 8.32
N GLY A 779 -17.24 -7.96 7.79
CA GLY A 779 -18.58 -7.83 8.37
C GLY A 779 -19.33 -9.16 8.35
N ASN A 780 -20.18 -9.44 9.32
CA ASN A 780 -21.05 -10.61 9.19
C ASN A 780 -22.09 -10.37 8.09
N PRO A 781 -22.49 -11.41 7.34
CA PRO A 781 -23.69 -11.31 6.54
C PRO A 781 -24.92 -11.13 7.44
N GLU A 782 -25.98 -10.57 6.88
CA GLU A 782 -27.27 -10.40 7.57
C GLU A 782 -28.31 -11.36 7.02
N SER A 783 -29.30 -11.71 7.85
CA SER A 783 -30.42 -12.56 7.40
C SER A 783 -31.36 -11.76 6.51
N THR A 784 -31.97 -12.42 5.53
CA THR A 784 -32.82 -11.78 4.52
C THR A 784 -34.10 -12.58 4.25
N ALA A 785 -35.04 -11.96 3.56
CA ALA A 785 -36.29 -12.59 3.13
C ALA A 785 -36.64 -12.20 1.68
N ALA A 786 -37.34 -13.09 0.98
CA ALA A 786 -37.88 -12.82 -0.35
C ALA A 786 -39.17 -13.61 -0.58
N PHE A 787 -40.01 -13.12 -1.50
CA PHE A 787 -41.12 -13.92 -1.99
C PHE A 787 -40.63 -15.05 -2.91
N GLU A 788 -41.37 -16.16 -2.93
CA GLU A 788 -41.05 -17.34 -3.74
C GLU A 788 -40.88 -16.96 -5.23
N GLY A 789 -39.71 -17.25 -5.82
CA GLY A 789 -39.39 -16.88 -7.19
C GLY A 789 -38.75 -15.49 -7.39
N ASN A 790 -38.72 -14.63 -6.36
CA ASN A 790 -37.99 -13.35 -6.41
C ASN A 790 -36.50 -13.54 -6.08
N THR A 791 -35.70 -12.52 -6.38
CA THR A 791 -34.25 -12.53 -6.08
C THR A 791 -33.97 -12.30 -4.60
N ALA A 792 -32.95 -12.95 -4.06
CA ALA A 792 -32.42 -12.70 -2.72
C ALA A 792 -30.89 -12.82 -2.71
N SER A 793 -30.21 -12.13 -1.80
CA SER A 793 -28.76 -12.29 -1.61
C SER A 793 -28.38 -12.15 -0.14
N PHE A 794 -27.34 -12.90 0.25
CA PHE A 794 -26.54 -12.59 1.45
C PHE A 794 -25.30 -11.84 1.03
N GLU A 795 -24.95 -10.78 1.74
CA GLU A 795 -23.77 -9.98 1.45
C GLU A 795 -22.97 -9.74 2.72
N THR A 796 -21.65 -9.83 2.63
CA THR A 796 -20.74 -9.34 3.67
C THR A 796 -20.10 -8.03 3.24
N THR A 797 -19.95 -7.10 4.18
CA THR A 797 -19.19 -5.87 3.99
C THR A 797 -17.70 -6.12 4.24
N LEU A 798 -16.86 -5.67 3.32
CA LEU A 798 -15.41 -5.83 3.42
C LEU A 798 -14.70 -4.50 3.12
N THR A 799 -13.90 -4.01 4.06
CA THR A 799 -13.08 -2.81 3.85
C THR A 799 -11.77 -3.16 3.14
N GLY A 800 -11.76 -3.24 1.80
CA GLY A 800 -10.60 -3.54 0.93
C GLY A 800 -10.44 -5.04 0.59
N THR A 801 -9.38 -5.48 -0.10
CA THR A 801 -9.22 -6.91 -0.48
C THR A 801 -8.78 -7.83 0.67
N LEU A 802 -9.11 -9.13 0.60
CA LEU A 802 -8.53 -10.16 1.47
C LEU A 802 -7.03 -10.33 1.16
N PRO A 803 -6.18 -10.72 2.14
CA PRO A 803 -4.80 -11.04 1.87
C PRO A 803 -4.66 -12.18 0.85
N THR A 804 -3.57 -12.20 0.09
CA THR A 804 -3.28 -13.27 -0.89
C THR A 804 -3.26 -14.64 -0.20
N GLY A 805 -3.88 -15.65 -0.85
CA GLY A 805 -4.04 -17.00 -0.29
C GLY A 805 -5.30 -17.22 0.54
N PHE A 806 -6.07 -16.16 0.84
CA PHE A 806 -7.37 -16.26 1.49
C PHE A 806 -8.51 -16.37 0.48
N SER A 807 -9.55 -17.11 0.83
CA SER A 807 -10.76 -17.27 0.03
C SER A 807 -12.01 -17.37 0.90
N TYR A 808 -13.16 -17.05 0.31
CA TYR A 808 -14.46 -17.31 0.93
C TYR A 808 -14.99 -18.67 0.51
N GLN A 809 -15.87 -19.23 1.35
CA GLN A 809 -16.65 -20.40 1.01
C GLN A 809 -17.99 -20.35 1.75
N TRP A 810 -19.09 -20.29 1.00
CA TRP A 810 -20.43 -20.41 1.58
C TRP A 810 -20.76 -21.85 1.94
N GLN A 811 -21.49 -22.02 3.04
CA GLN A 811 -22.03 -23.30 3.46
C GLN A 811 -23.53 -23.18 3.74
N LYS A 812 -24.26 -24.25 3.43
CA LYS A 812 -25.68 -24.41 3.80
C LYS A 812 -25.82 -25.47 4.89
N ASN A 813 -26.68 -25.22 5.86
CA ASN A 813 -27.03 -26.20 6.88
C ASN A 813 -28.13 -27.16 6.39
N ASN A 814 -27.74 -28.43 6.12
CA ASN A 814 -28.66 -29.50 5.72
C ASN A 814 -28.48 -30.72 6.64
N SER A 815 -28.77 -30.56 7.94
CA SER A 815 -28.38 -31.49 9.04
C SER A 815 -26.90 -31.39 9.44
N GLY A 816 -26.31 -30.22 9.21
CA GLY A 816 -24.88 -29.91 9.31
C GLY A 816 -24.48 -28.97 8.17
N PHE A 817 -23.53 -28.08 8.43
CA PHE A 817 -23.02 -27.16 7.41
C PHE A 817 -22.13 -27.90 6.40
N ALA A 818 -22.42 -27.70 5.11
CA ALA A 818 -21.65 -28.24 3.99
C ALA A 818 -21.37 -27.16 2.93
N ASP A 819 -20.19 -27.22 2.30
CA ASP A 819 -19.74 -26.29 1.25
C ASP A 819 -20.72 -26.28 0.06
N ILE A 820 -21.16 -25.09 -0.34
CA ILE A 820 -21.89 -24.88 -1.58
C ILE A 820 -20.88 -24.76 -2.72
N THR A 821 -20.96 -25.66 -3.70
CA THR A 821 -19.92 -25.78 -4.74
C THR A 821 -19.88 -24.55 -5.62
N GLY A 822 -18.71 -23.89 -5.71
CA GLY A 822 -18.48 -22.72 -6.55
C GLY A 822 -18.69 -21.37 -5.85
N GLU A 823 -19.37 -21.36 -4.71
CA GLU A 823 -19.75 -20.15 -4.00
C GLU A 823 -18.62 -19.62 -3.10
N THR A 824 -17.76 -18.81 -3.72
CA THR A 824 -16.50 -18.31 -3.13
C THR A 824 -16.40 -16.77 -3.11
N GLY A 825 -17.50 -16.09 -3.40
CA GLY A 825 -17.61 -14.64 -3.35
C GLY A 825 -17.97 -14.09 -1.96
N THR A 826 -18.00 -12.76 -1.85
CA THR A 826 -18.55 -12.02 -0.70
C THR A 826 -20.09 -12.00 -0.70
N GLU A 827 -20.71 -12.49 -1.77
CA GLU A 827 -22.15 -12.55 -1.95
C GLU A 827 -22.55 -14.01 -2.26
N LEU A 828 -23.69 -14.44 -1.72
CA LEU A 828 -24.40 -15.64 -2.15
C LEU A 828 -25.78 -15.19 -2.64
N SER A 829 -26.02 -15.32 -3.94
CA SER A 829 -27.26 -14.85 -4.59
C SER A 829 -28.15 -15.99 -5.06
N PHE A 830 -29.45 -15.73 -4.99
CA PHE A 830 -30.53 -16.59 -5.43
C PHE A 830 -31.32 -15.81 -6.49
N SER A 831 -31.27 -16.25 -7.74
CA SER A 831 -31.96 -15.55 -8.84
C SER A 831 -33.47 -15.73 -8.81
N ALA A 832 -33.95 -16.82 -8.19
CA ALA A 832 -35.35 -17.11 -7.93
C ALA A 832 -35.43 -17.99 -6.69
N ALA A 833 -35.76 -17.40 -5.54
CA ALA A 833 -35.74 -18.07 -4.25
C ALA A 833 -36.80 -19.18 -4.16
N ASP A 834 -36.38 -20.42 -3.88
CA ASP A 834 -37.25 -21.58 -3.72
C ASP A 834 -37.43 -21.97 -2.24
N LYS A 835 -38.69 -22.09 -1.79
CA LYS A 835 -38.99 -22.38 -0.37
C LYS A 835 -38.54 -23.77 0.09
N THR A 836 -38.34 -24.71 -0.82
CA THR A 836 -37.97 -26.09 -0.47
C THR A 836 -36.45 -26.27 -0.48
N ASN A 837 -35.79 -25.66 -1.46
CA ASN A 837 -34.38 -25.91 -1.75
C ASN A 837 -33.46 -24.80 -1.25
N ASP A 838 -33.94 -23.56 -1.12
CA ASP A 838 -33.11 -22.40 -0.78
C ASP A 838 -33.39 -21.88 0.63
N ALA A 839 -34.63 -21.91 1.12
CA ALA A 839 -34.92 -21.54 2.50
C ALA A 839 -34.05 -22.31 3.50
N GLY A 840 -33.61 -21.63 4.57
CA GLY A 840 -32.79 -22.24 5.62
C GLY A 840 -31.61 -21.38 6.08
N GLU A 841 -30.69 -22.05 6.78
CA GLU A 841 -29.55 -21.43 7.46
C GLU A 841 -28.25 -21.59 6.66
N TYR A 842 -27.47 -20.52 6.60
CA TYR A 842 -26.24 -20.38 5.85
C TYR A 842 -25.14 -19.79 6.73
N GLN A 843 -23.89 -20.06 6.37
CA GLN A 843 -22.74 -19.37 6.96
C GLN A 843 -21.64 -19.19 5.93
N LEU A 844 -20.79 -18.19 6.16
CA LEU A 844 -19.63 -17.93 5.34
C LEU A 844 -18.36 -18.32 6.09
N LEU A 845 -17.45 -19.02 5.41
CA LEU A 845 -16.12 -19.33 5.91
C LEU A 845 -15.09 -18.41 5.26
N ILE A 846 -14.10 -18.03 6.04
CA ILE A 846 -12.83 -17.51 5.53
C ILE A 846 -11.81 -18.65 5.63
N LYS A 847 -11.20 -19.01 4.50
CA LYS A 847 -10.16 -20.03 4.41
C LYS A 847 -8.83 -19.38 4.05
N ASN A 848 -7.73 -19.92 4.58
CA ASN A 848 -6.37 -19.69 4.09
C ASN A 848 -5.88 -21.01 3.49
N GLY A 849 -5.84 -21.07 2.16
CA GLY A 849 -5.72 -22.34 1.43
C GLY A 849 -6.85 -23.30 1.80
N THR A 850 -6.51 -24.44 2.41
CA THR A 850 -7.50 -25.47 2.83
C THR A 850 -7.94 -25.33 4.28
N THR A 851 -7.36 -24.40 5.05
CA THR A 851 -7.63 -24.26 6.49
C THR A 851 -8.70 -23.19 6.72
N VAL A 852 -9.74 -23.51 7.49
CA VAL A 852 -10.74 -22.52 7.95
C VAL A 852 -10.10 -21.67 9.05
N VAL A 853 -10.04 -20.37 8.84
CA VAL A 853 -9.46 -19.41 9.80
C VAL A 853 -10.54 -18.64 10.58
N SER A 854 -11.74 -18.48 10.02
CA SER A 854 -12.88 -17.86 10.68
C SER A 854 -14.19 -18.31 10.04
N THR A 855 -15.27 -18.29 10.83
CA THR A 855 -16.64 -18.62 10.42
C THR A 855 -17.55 -17.47 10.85
N SER A 856 -18.45 -17.04 9.97
CA SER A 856 -19.41 -15.97 10.26
C SER A 856 -20.43 -16.41 11.31
N ASP A 857 -21.25 -15.47 11.78
CA ASP A 857 -22.54 -15.87 12.34
C ASP A 857 -23.41 -16.55 11.28
N ALA A 858 -24.28 -17.45 11.74
CA ALA A 858 -25.23 -18.13 10.87
C ALA A 858 -26.37 -17.17 10.52
N VAL A 859 -26.75 -17.14 9.24
CA VAL A 859 -27.76 -16.25 8.67
C VAL A 859 -28.86 -17.06 8.00
N TRP A 860 -30.05 -16.49 7.92
CA TRP A 860 -31.22 -17.18 7.41
C TRP A 860 -31.78 -16.54 6.14
N LEU A 861 -32.14 -17.39 5.18
CA LEU A 861 -32.99 -17.02 4.05
C LEU A 861 -34.40 -17.48 4.39
N THR A 862 -35.31 -16.52 4.56
CA THR A 862 -36.73 -16.78 4.75
C THR A 862 -37.47 -16.61 3.42
N VAL A 863 -38.11 -17.67 2.93
CA VAL A 863 -38.90 -17.60 1.69
C VAL A 863 -40.38 -17.51 2.03
N VAL A 864 -41.06 -16.51 1.48
CA VAL A 864 -42.47 -16.22 1.74
C VAL A 864 -43.30 -16.55 0.49
N THR A 865 -44.39 -17.28 0.64
CA THR A 865 -45.28 -17.59 -0.50
C THR A 865 -46.04 -16.37 -0.96
N HIS A 866 -46.51 -16.39 -2.21
CA HIS A 866 -47.49 -15.41 -2.69
C HIS A 866 -48.88 -15.67 -2.11
N PRO A 867 -49.74 -14.63 -1.99
CA PRO A 867 -51.14 -14.82 -1.69
C PRO A 867 -51.85 -15.58 -2.82
N SER A 868 -52.96 -16.26 -2.50
CA SER A 868 -53.75 -17.01 -3.48
C SER A 868 -55.06 -16.28 -3.81
N ASP A 869 -55.54 -16.45 -5.05
CA ASP A 869 -56.83 -15.91 -5.48
C ASP A 869 -57.98 -16.39 -4.59
N ILE A 870 -58.92 -15.49 -4.31
CA ILE A 870 -60.12 -15.79 -3.52
C ILE A 870 -61.36 -15.45 -4.35
N THR A 871 -62.25 -16.41 -4.46
CA THR A 871 -63.59 -16.23 -5.00
C THR A 871 -64.60 -16.42 -3.88
N GLU A 872 -65.43 -15.42 -3.61
CA GLU A 872 -66.41 -15.48 -2.51
C GLU A 872 -67.67 -14.66 -2.84
N PHE A 873 -68.76 -14.93 -2.13
CA PHE A 873 -69.95 -14.06 -2.21
C PHE A 873 -69.74 -12.72 -1.48
N GLU A 874 -70.41 -11.67 -1.96
CA GLU A 874 -70.45 -10.39 -1.25
C GLU A 874 -71.00 -10.53 0.19
N ASN A 875 -70.68 -9.58 1.08
CA ASN A 875 -71.02 -9.59 2.51
C ASN A 875 -70.43 -10.77 3.31
N ARG A 876 -69.37 -11.40 2.81
CA ARG A 876 -68.59 -12.42 3.53
C ARG A 876 -67.27 -11.84 4.05
N ASP A 877 -66.68 -12.57 4.99
CA ASP A 877 -65.34 -12.27 5.52
C ASP A 877 -64.34 -13.16 4.79
N ILE A 878 -63.21 -12.59 4.38
CA ILE A 878 -62.12 -13.31 3.70
C ILE A 878 -60.78 -12.94 4.33
N THR A 879 -59.76 -13.75 4.05
CA THR A 879 -58.39 -13.47 4.49
C THR A 879 -57.42 -13.87 3.40
N PHE A 880 -56.68 -12.89 2.86
CA PHE A 880 -55.48 -13.20 2.10
C PHE A 880 -54.35 -13.51 3.07
N ALA A 881 -53.55 -14.54 2.76
CA ALA A 881 -52.45 -14.95 3.62
C ALA A 881 -51.20 -15.27 2.81
N VAL A 882 -50.05 -14.96 3.38
CA VAL A 882 -48.74 -15.44 2.92
C VAL A 882 -48.12 -16.32 4.00
N THR A 883 -47.35 -17.33 3.59
CA THR A 883 -46.72 -18.28 4.51
C THR A 883 -45.20 -18.16 4.41
N GLN A 884 -44.53 -18.09 5.56
CA GLN A 884 -43.07 -18.00 5.63
C GLN A 884 -42.46 -19.38 5.88
N THR A 885 -41.33 -19.66 5.23
CA THR A 885 -40.52 -20.87 5.44
C THR A 885 -39.09 -20.47 5.79
N PRO A 886 -38.53 -20.92 6.94
CA PRO A 886 -39.14 -21.76 7.97
C PRO A 886 -40.26 -21.05 8.77
N GLU A 887 -41.20 -21.85 9.30
CA GLU A 887 -42.43 -21.34 9.94
C GLU A 887 -42.20 -20.67 11.31
N ALA A 888 -41.15 -21.08 12.03
CA ALA A 888 -40.81 -20.50 13.34
C ALA A 888 -40.15 -19.12 13.19
N SER A 889 -40.43 -18.20 14.13
CA SER A 889 -39.70 -16.94 14.24
C SER A 889 -38.22 -17.21 14.51
N VAL A 890 -37.43 -17.05 13.47
CA VAL A 890 -35.98 -17.21 13.53
C VAL A 890 -35.37 -16.00 14.24
N SER A 891 -34.44 -16.25 15.16
CA SER A 891 -33.74 -15.18 15.90
C SER A 891 -33.06 -14.21 14.93
N GLY A 892 -33.49 -12.95 14.92
CA GLY A 892 -32.90 -11.88 14.11
C GLY A 892 -33.73 -11.44 12.90
N VAL A 893 -34.80 -12.17 12.53
CA VAL A 893 -35.71 -11.77 11.44
C VAL A 893 -37.13 -11.66 11.99
N THR A 894 -37.58 -10.43 12.23
CA THR A 894 -39.01 -10.14 12.47
C THR A 894 -39.55 -9.50 11.21
N LEU A 895 -40.38 -10.21 10.46
CA LEU A 895 -40.99 -9.69 9.24
C LEU A 895 -42.22 -8.85 9.60
N THR A 896 -42.25 -7.63 9.09
CA THR A 896 -43.44 -6.77 9.05
C THR A 896 -43.93 -6.70 7.61
N TYR A 897 -45.25 -6.64 7.45
CA TYR A 897 -45.88 -6.68 6.13
C TYR A 897 -46.59 -5.38 5.84
N GLU A 898 -46.75 -5.07 4.56
CA GLU A 898 -47.65 -4.03 4.07
C GLU A 898 -48.47 -4.63 2.92
N TRP A 899 -49.76 -4.35 2.88
CA TRP A 899 -50.64 -4.84 1.81
C TRP A 899 -51.05 -3.72 0.87
N TYR A 900 -51.13 -4.02 -0.42
CA TYR A 900 -51.45 -3.06 -1.48
C TYR A 900 -52.62 -3.56 -2.31
N LYS A 901 -53.42 -2.62 -2.84
CA LYS A 901 -54.51 -2.91 -3.76
C LYS A 901 -54.24 -2.26 -5.11
N SER A 902 -54.10 -3.08 -6.14
CA SER A 902 -53.87 -2.63 -7.52
C SER A 902 -55.04 -1.74 -8.03
N PRO A 903 -54.76 -0.64 -8.77
CA PRO A 903 -53.46 -0.25 -9.32
C PRO A 903 -52.57 0.58 -8.40
N ASP A 904 -53.02 0.91 -7.18
CA ASP A 904 -52.21 1.66 -6.22
C ASP A 904 -51.20 0.73 -5.52
N THR A 905 -49.98 0.74 -6.05
CA THR A 905 -48.82 0.02 -5.51
C THR A 905 -47.94 0.91 -4.64
N THR A 906 -48.39 2.13 -4.34
CA THR A 906 -47.58 3.14 -3.61
C THR A 906 -48.10 3.41 -2.20
N ASN A 907 -49.41 3.35 -1.99
CA ASN A 907 -50.02 3.57 -0.68
C ASN A 907 -50.50 2.25 -0.08
N PRO A 908 -49.92 1.79 1.04
CA PRO A 908 -50.36 0.56 1.68
C PRO A 908 -51.73 0.73 2.35
N ILE A 909 -52.49 -0.37 2.41
CA ILE A 909 -53.75 -0.48 3.14
C ILE A 909 -53.46 -0.24 4.63
N THR A 910 -54.03 0.84 5.18
CA THR A 910 -53.73 1.28 6.54
C THR A 910 -54.07 0.21 7.58
N GLY A 911 -53.09 -0.13 8.42
CA GLY A 911 -53.25 -1.09 9.53
C GLY A 911 -52.99 -2.56 9.18
N ALA A 912 -52.85 -2.89 7.89
CA ALA A 912 -52.54 -4.25 7.44
C ALA A 912 -51.03 -4.53 7.57
N THR A 913 -50.59 -4.92 8.78
CA THR A 913 -49.16 -5.07 9.14
C THR A 913 -48.71 -6.52 9.36
N THR A 914 -49.63 -7.47 9.19
CA THR A 914 -49.43 -8.90 9.44
C THR A 914 -49.31 -9.69 8.14
N HIS A 915 -48.81 -10.93 8.23
CA HIS A 915 -48.78 -11.90 7.11
C HIS A 915 -50.18 -12.30 6.59
N GLU A 916 -51.24 -11.80 7.24
CA GLU A 916 -52.64 -11.94 6.84
C GLU A 916 -53.27 -10.56 6.62
N LEU A 917 -54.10 -10.45 5.59
CA LEU A 917 -55.03 -9.33 5.36
C LEU A 917 -56.47 -9.86 5.51
N ALA A 918 -57.02 -9.70 6.71
CA ALA A 918 -58.41 -10.00 6.98
C ALA A 918 -59.32 -8.85 6.52
N MET A 919 -60.33 -9.16 5.72
CA MET A 919 -61.36 -8.20 5.28
C MET A 919 -62.72 -8.73 5.68
N THR A 920 -63.53 -7.88 6.31
CA THR A 920 -64.86 -8.24 6.78
C THR A 920 -65.93 -7.60 5.92
N ASN A 921 -67.01 -8.31 5.67
CA ASN A 921 -68.17 -7.82 4.92
C ASN A 921 -67.79 -7.19 3.56
N ILE A 922 -67.12 -7.97 2.71
CA ILE A 922 -66.62 -7.54 1.40
C ILE A 922 -67.75 -7.04 0.47
N SER A 923 -67.46 -6.03 -0.34
CA SER A 923 -68.39 -5.37 -1.27
C SER A 923 -67.82 -5.32 -2.68
N PRO A 924 -68.61 -5.00 -3.73
CA PRO A 924 -68.09 -4.88 -5.10
C PRO A 924 -66.90 -3.93 -5.28
N ALA A 925 -66.76 -2.92 -4.42
CA ALA A 925 -65.63 -1.98 -4.42
C ALA A 925 -64.32 -2.62 -3.92
N ASP A 926 -64.40 -3.75 -3.23
CA ASP A 926 -63.27 -4.51 -2.71
C ASP A 926 -62.70 -5.47 -3.77
N SER A 927 -63.42 -5.77 -4.86
CA SER A 927 -62.85 -6.53 -5.98
C SER A 927 -61.57 -5.89 -6.54
N GLY A 928 -60.66 -6.73 -7.04
CA GLY A 928 -59.35 -6.33 -7.57
C GLY A 928 -58.21 -7.20 -7.03
N SER A 929 -56.98 -6.83 -7.39
CA SER A 929 -55.79 -7.62 -7.07
C SER A 929 -55.04 -7.06 -5.86
N TYR A 930 -54.59 -7.95 -4.98
CA TYR A 930 -53.93 -7.64 -3.72
C TYR A 930 -52.52 -8.24 -3.69
N SER A 931 -51.53 -7.43 -3.33
CA SER A 931 -50.14 -7.85 -3.17
C SER A 931 -49.63 -7.54 -1.77
N ALA A 932 -48.79 -8.41 -1.23
CA ALA A 932 -48.06 -8.18 0.00
C ALA A 932 -46.67 -7.61 -0.31
N LYS A 933 -46.12 -6.84 0.62
CA LYS A 933 -44.74 -6.37 0.64
C LYS A 933 -44.14 -6.69 2.01
N ILE A 934 -42.87 -7.06 2.02
CA ILE A 934 -42.11 -7.27 3.26
C ILE A 934 -41.30 -5.99 3.52
N ASP A 935 -41.35 -5.47 4.74
CA ASP A 935 -40.56 -4.29 5.12
C ASP A 935 -39.05 -4.58 4.95
N GLY A 936 -38.32 -3.59 4.43
CA GLY A 936 -36.92 -3.77 4.03
C GLY A 936 -36.69 -4.49 2.69
N ILE A 937 -37.73 -5.05 2.05
CA ILE A 937 -37.66 -5.66 0.71
C ILE A 937 -38.42 -4.79 -0.30
N THR A 938 -37.81 -4.53 -1.46
CA THR A 938 -38.40 -3.65 -2.49
C THR A 938 -39.50 -4.31 -3.31
N ASP A 939 -39.43 -5.63 -3.46
CA ASP A 939 -40.32 -6.37 -4.35
C ASP A 939 -41.69 -6.63 -3.69
N LEU A 940 -42.74 -6.58 -4.52
CA LEU A 940 -44.08 -7.03 -4.15
C LEU A 940 -44.22 -8.54 -4.41
N SER A 941 -45.14 -9.18 -3.69
CA SER A 941 -45.63 -10.51 -4.05
C SER A 941 -46.34 -10.45 -5.40
N ASP A 942 -46.42 -11.60 -6.07
CA ASP A 942 -47.38 -11.79 -7.14
C ASP A 942 -48.79 -11.45 -6.61
N PRO A 943 -49.61 -10.77 -7.43
CA PRO A 943 -50.93 -10.35 -7.01
C PRO A 943 -51.91 -11.53 -6.93
N ALA A 944 -52.79 -11.50 -5.92
CA ALA A 944 -53.93 -12.39 -5.80
C ALA A 944 -55.25 -11.64 -6.06
N ASP A 945 -56.12 -12.21 -6.88
CA ASP A 945 -57.39 -11.60 -7.27
C ASP A 945 -58.52 -11.93 -6.27
N LEU A 946 -59.25 -10.89 -5.83
CA LEU A 946 -60.56 -11.05 -5.17
C LEU A 946 -61.68 -10.98 -6.22
N THR A 947 -62.31 -12.13 -6.48
CA THR A 947 -63.47 -12.23 -7.37
C THR A 947 -64.77 -12.38 -6.57
N LEU A 948 -65.75 -11.53 -6.84
CA LEU A 948 -67.02 -11.50 -6.09
C LEU A 948 -68.19 -12.07 -6.87
N LEU A 949 -68.95 -12.93 -6.20
CA LEU A 949 -70.25 -13.43 -6.65
C LEU A 949 -71.36 -12.59 -6.01
N ALA A 950 -72.27 -12.07 -6.83
CA ALA A 950 -73.51 -11.48 -6.32
C ALA A 950 -74.43 -12.59 -5.79
N HIS A 951 -75.12 -12.32 -4.68
CA HIS A 951 -76.16 -13.22 -4.22
C HIS A 951 -77.37 -13.20 -5.17
N PRO A 952 -78.09 -14.33 -5.34
CA PRO A 952 -79.39 -14.27 -5.97
C PRO A 952 -80.33 -13.41 -5.11
N VAL A 953 -81.38 -12.88 -5.71
CA VAL A 953 -82.38 -12.05 -5.01
C VAL A 953 -83.73 -12.74 -4.94
N ASN A 954 -84.51 -12.45 -3.89
CA ASN A 954 -85.88 -12.92 -3.75
C ASN A 954 -86.71 -12.55 -4.99
N GLN A 955 -87.55 -13.48 -5.45
CA GLN A 955 -88.40 -13.28 -6.63
C GLN A 955 -89.87 -13.25 -6.23
N THR A 956 -90.62 -12.29 -6.77
CA THR A 956 -92.08 -12.26 -6.68
C THR A 956 -92.66 -12.29 -8.08
N ILE A 957 -93.42 -13.32 -8.40
CA ILE A 957 -93.92 -13.55 -9.75
C ILE A 957 -95.35 -14.09 -9.72
N GLN A 958 -96.08 -13.89 -10.81
CA GLN A 958 -97.43 -14.44 -10.96
C GLN A 958 -97.36 -15.92 -11.35
N GLU A 959 -98.32 -16.73 -10.91
CA GLU A 959 -98.44 -18.13 -11.32
C GLU A 959 -98.39 -18.30 -12.85
N HIS A 960 -97.71 -19.35 -13.31
CA HIS A 960 -97.43 -19.72 -14.71
C HIS A 960 -96.49 -18.78 -15.48
N HIS A 961 -95.77 -17.89 -14.80
CA HIS A 961 -94.73 -17.07 -15.42
C HIS A 961 -93.33 -17.58 -15.05
N LEU A 962 -92.39 -17.35 -15.97
CA LEU A 962 -90.99 -17.67 -15.78
C LEU A 962 -90.32 -16.62 -14.89
N THR A 963 -89.56 -17.06 -13.90
CA THR A 963 -88.63 -16.24 -13.13
C THR A 963 -87.26 -16.90 -13.11
N THR A 964 -86.21 -16.13 -12.85
CA THR A 964 -84.84 -16.61 -12.84
C THR A 964 -84.11 -16.11 -11.60
N PHE A 965 -83.50 -17.03 -10.86
CA PHE A 965 -82.46 -16.70 -9.89
C PHE A 965 -81.11 -16.69 -10.61
N VAL A 966 -80.31 -15.66 -10.38
CA VAL A 966 -79.01 -15.49 -11.06
C VAL A 966 -77.92 -15.21 -10.04
N VAL A 967 -76.75 -15.80 -10.27
CA VAL A 967 -75.48 -15.35 -9.71
C VAL A 967 -74.56 -14.93 -10.85
N THR A 968 -73.47 -14.24 -10.54
CA THR A 968 -72.48 -13.85 -11.54
C THR A 968 -71.89 -15.10 -12.21
N ASP A 969 -71.99 -15.22 -13.53
CA ASP A 969 -71.41 -16.35 -14.27
C ASP A 969 -69.91 -16.12 -14.50
N ILE A 970 -69.08 -16.82 -13.72
CA ILE A 970 -67.63 -16.76 -13.81
C ILE A 970 -67.10 -18.06 -14.43
N SER A 971 -66.26 -17.89 -15.44
CA SER A 971 -65.60 -19.01 -16.14
C SER A 971 -64.72 -19.81 -15.17
N GLY A 972 -64.86 -21.14 -15.19
CA GLY A 972 -64.07 -22.04 -14.34
C GLY A 972 -64.71 -22.36 -12.99
N LEU A 973 -65.87 -21.78 -12.68
CA LEU A 973 -66.70 -22.18 -11.55
C LEU A 973 -67.75 -23.21 -11.98
N SER A 974 -68.14 -24.07 -11.04
CA SER A 974 -69.24 -25.02 -11.15
C SER A 974 -70.32 -24.67 -10.14
N TYR A 975 -71.57 -24.72 -10.57
CA TYR A 975 -72.73 -24.35 -9.77
C TYR A 975 -73.60 -25.58 -9.52
N GLN A 976 -74.25 -25.63 -8.37
CA GLN A 976 -75.30 -26.61 -8.08
C GLN A 976 -76.40 -25.91 -7.29
N TRP A 977 -77.62 -25.85 -7.84
CA TRP A 977 -78.75 -25.26 -7.14
C TRP A 977 -79.38 -26.25 -6.16
N LEU A 978 -79.79 -25.74 -5.00
CA LEU A 978 -80.51 -26.47 -3.96
C LEU A 978 -81.86 -25.80 -3.71
N VAL A 979 -82.86 -26.61 -3.37
CA VAL A 979 -84.21 -26.16 -3.02
C VAL A 979 -84.64 -26.73 -1.67
N ASP A 980 -85.26 -25.90 -0.83
CA ASP A 980 -86.05 -26.33 0.32
C ASP A 980 -87.52 -26.01 0.03
N LYS A 981 -88.32 -27.06 -0.07
CA LYS A 981 -89.75 -27.01 -0.42
C LYS A 981 -90.64 -26.77 0.80
N ASN A 982 -90.05 -26.50 1.97
CA ASN A 982 -90.69 -26.44 3.28
C ASN A 982 -91.42 -27.74 3.67
N ASP A 983 -90.91 -28.89 3.19
CA ASP A 983 -91.52 -30.22 3.38
C ASP A 983 -90.79 -31.06 4.45
N THR A 984 -90.02 -30.40 5.33
CA THR A 984 -89.15 -30.96 6.38
C THR A 984 -87.87 -31.67 5.90
N ASN A 985 -87.65 -31.80 4.58
CA ASN A 985 -86.44 -32.43 4.04
C ASN A 985 -85.23 -31.47 3.97
N GLY A 986 -85.42 -30.18 4.23
CA GLY A 986 -84.39 -29.16 4.12
C GLY A 986 -83.95 -28.92 2.67
N PHE A 987 -82.75 -28.38 2.49
CA PHE A 987 -82.19 -28.14 1.16
C PHE A 987 -81.76 -29.45 0.48
N VAL A 988 -82.32 -29.71 -0.70
CA VAL A 988 -81.95 -30.84 -1.57
C VAL A 988 -81.49 -30.33 -2.93
N GLU A 989 -80.52 -31.02 -3.54
CA GLU A 989 -80.03 -30.68 -4.87
C GLU A 989 -81.13 -30.74 -5.94
N LEU A 990 -81.18 -29.73 -6.80
CA LEU A 990 -81.94 -29.75 -8.03
C LEU A 990 -81.10 -30.44 -9.12
N ALA A 991 -81.43 -31.69 -9.39
CA ALA A 991 -80.69 -32.52 -10.34
C ALA A 991 -80.63 -31.87 -11.74
N GLY A 992 -79.41 -31.65 -12.24
CA GLY A 992 -79.16 -31.08 -13.57
C GLY A 992 -79.14 -29.54 -13.63
N GLU A 993 -79.46 -28.86 -12.52
CA GLU A 993 -79.44 -27.40 -12.45
C GLU A 993 -78.05 -26.91 -12.03
N THR A 994 -77.13 -26.88 -13.00
CA THR A 994 -75.69 -26.60 -12.79
C THR A 994 -75.18 -25.31 -13.43
N ASN A 995 -76.09 -24.42 -13.86
CA ASN A 995 -75.74 -23.13 -14.45
C ASN A 995 -75.73 -22.03 -13.38
N ALA A 996 -75.03 -20.92 -13.66
CA ALA A 996 -75.09 -19.70 -12.83
C ALA A 996 -76.49 -19.06 -12.75
N SER A 997 -77.44 -19.51 -13.58
CA SER A 997 -78.84 -19.12 -13.51
C SER A 997 -79.76 -20.34 -13.37
N LEU A 998 -80.77 -20.22 -12.52
CA LEU A 998 -81.85 -21.18 -12.34
C LEU A 998 -83.16 -20.55 -12.80
N SER A 999 -83.76 -21.11 -13.87
CA SER A 999 -85.04 -20.64 -14.40
C SER A 999 -86.19 -21.53 -13.93
N ILE A 1000 -87.21 -20.93 -13.31
CA ILE A 1000 -88.34 -21.63 -12.70
C ILE A 1000 -89.64 -21.12 -13.31
N ASN A 1001 -90.49 -22.04 -13.77
CA ASN A 1001 -91.87 -21.75 -14.10
C ASN A 1001 -92.71 -21.80 -12.82
N ALA A 1002 -93.14 -20.64 -12.31
CA ALA A 1002 -93.73 -20.54 -10.99
C ALA A 1002 -95.13 -21.18 -10.92
N LEU A 1003 -95.32 -22.10 -9.97
CA LEU A 1003 -96.63 -22.69 -9.63
C LEU A 1003 -97.05 -22.26 -8.23
N LEU A 1004 -98.34 -22.14 -7.94
CA LEU A 1004 -98.81 -21.64 -6.63
C LEU A 1004 -98.32 -22.50 -5.45
N ASN A 1005 -98.08 -23.81 -5.65
CA ASN A 1005 -97.54 -24.70 -4.62
C ASN A 1005 -96.05 -24.48 -4.31
N MET A 1006 -95.36 -23.67 -5.11
CA MET A 1006 -93.96 -23.26 -4.91
C MET A 1006 -93.85 -21.97 -4.08
N ASN A 1007 -94.97 -21.38 -3.66
CA ASN A 1007 -94.95 -20.20 -2.81
C ASN A 1007 -94.17 -20.48 -1.52
N ASP A 1008 -93.27 -19.55 -1.17
CA ASP A 1008 -92.36 -19.62 -0.02
C ASP A 1008 -91.25 -20.68 -0.13
N TRP A 1009 -91.08 -21.36 -1.27
CA TRP A 1009 -89.93 -22.24 -1.49
C TRP A 1009 -88.64 -21.44 -1.45
N LYS A 1010 -87.61 -22.04 -0.86
CA LYS A 1010 -86.30 -21.43 -0.66
C LYS A 1010 -85.29 -22.04 -1.61
N TYR A 1011 -84.39 -21.22 -2.12
CA TYR A 1011 -83.34 -21.63 -3.04
C TYR A 1011 -82.00 -21.07 -2.57
N LYS A 1012 -80.93 -21.79 -2.86
CA LYS A 1012 -79.54 -21.33 -2.74
C LYS A 1012 -78.68 -22.04 -3.77
N VAL A 1013 -77.52 -21.51 -4.08
CA VAL A 1013 -76.54 -22.15 -4.97
C VAL A 1013 -75.26 -22.47 -4.22
N GLN A 1014 -74.74 -23.66 -4.44
CA GLN A 1014 -73.38 -24.08 -4.06
C GLN A 1014 -72.44 -23.83 -5.23
N VAL A 1015 -71.27 -23.26 -4.93
CA VAL A 1015 -70.26 -22.92 -5.93
C VAL A 1015 -68.93 -23.55 -5.53
N THR A 1016 -68.26 -24.16 -6.50
CA THR A 1016 -66.92 -24.75 -6.37
C THR A 1016 -66.09 -24.37 -7.59
N GLY A 1017 -64.76 -24.29 -7.47
CA GLY A 1017 -63.90 -23.99 -8.61
C GLY A 1017 -62.66 -23.21 -8.21
N SER A 1018 -62.08 -22.50 -9.18
CA SER A 1018 -60.87 -21.70 -8.98
C SER A 1018 -61.07 -20.60 -7.92
N GLY A 1019 -60.09 -20.44 -7.02
CA GLY A 1019 -60.13 -19.47 -5.92
C GLY A 1019 -61.10 -19.82 -4.78
N ILE A 1020 -61.69 -21.02 -4.79
CA ILE A 1020 -62.60 -21.50 -3.73
C ILE A 1020 -61.95 -22.70 -3.04
N ASP A 1021 -61.69 -22.59 -1.73
CA ASP A 1021 -61.33 -23.76 -0.93
C ASP A 1021 -62.59 -24.53 -0.51
N GLY A 1022 -62.85 -25.65 -1.18
CA GLY A 1022 -64.02 -26.49 -0.93
C GLY A 1022 -65.28 -26.01 -1.65
N THR A 1023 -66.28 -25.52 -0.90
CA THR A 1023 -67.59 -25.13 -1.44
C THR A 1023 -68.13 -23.93 -0.67
N ILE A 1024 -68.53 -22.89 -1.40
CA ILE A 1024 -69.19 -21.70 -0.85
C ILE A 1024 -70.67 -21.71 -1.22
N GLU A 1025 -71.49 -21.02 -0.43
CA GLU A 1025 -72.94 -20.99 -0.59
C GLU A 1025 -73.46 -19.56 -0.67
N SER A 1026 -74.43 -19.34 -1.57
CA SER A 1026 -75.17 -18.08 -1.59
C SER A 1026 -76.07 -17.92 -0.37
N ASP A 1027 -76.52 -16.70 -0.13
CA ASP A 1027 -77.66 -16.45 0.73
C ASP A 1027 -78.91 -17.19 0.24
N VAL A 1028 -79.79 -17.49 1.18
CA VAL A 1028 -81.07 -18.15 0.90
C VAL A 1028 -82.06 -17.14 0.34
N VAL A 1029 -82.59 -17.43 -0.83
CA VAL A 1029 -83.63 -16.63 -1.49
C VAL A 1029 -84.97 -17.34 -1.53
N VAL A 1030 -86.05 -16.58 -1.56
CA VAL A 1030 -87.43 -17.06 -1.50
C VAL A 1030 -88.15 -16.75 -2.82
N LEU A 1031 -88.93 -17.72 -3.31
CA LEU A 1031 -89.90 -17.52 -4.39
C LEU A 1031 -91.30 -17.25 -3.84
N THR A 1032 -91.82 -16.05 -4.09
CA THR A 1032 -93.21 -15.68 -3.78
C THR A 1032 -94.07 -15.75 -5.04
N VAL A 1033 -95.11 -16.59 -5.03
CA VAL A 1033 -96.00 -16.82 -6.18
C VAL A 1033 -97.37 -16.22 -5.90
N THR A 1034 -97.74 -15.20 -6.68
CA THR A 1034 -99.03 -14.53 -6.58
C THR A 1034 -100.05 -15.15 -7.56
N LYS A 1035 -101.28 -15.34 -7.09
CA LYS A 1035 -102.35 -15.90 -7.92
C LYS A 1035 -102.80 -14.87 -8.96
N THR A 1036 -102.97 -15.30 -10.21
CA THR A 1036 -103.59 -14.51 -11.28
C THR A 1036 -104.95 -13.95 -10.83
N PRO A 1037 -105.20 -12.63 -10.94
CA PRO A 1037 -106.54 -12.10 -10.72
C PRO A 1037 -107.50 -12.73 -11.73
N SER A 1038 -108.49 -13.50 -11.26
CA SER A 1038 -109.53 -14.03 -12.14
C SER A 1038 -110.41 -12.89 -12.62
N SER A 1039 -110.30 -12.50 -13.90
CA SER A 1039 -111.26 -11.59 -14.53
C SER A 1039 -112.58 -12.34 -14.76
N GLY A 1040 -113.66 -11.79 -14.21
CA GLY A 1040 -115.02 -12.20 -14.52
C GLY A 1040 -115.41 -11.80 -15.94
N GLY A 1041 -116.11 -12.73 -16.60
CA GLY A 1041 -117.00 -12.64 -17.76
C GLY A 1041 -117.18 -11.36 -18.60
N TYR A 1042 -117.37 -11.66 -19.90
CA TYR A 1042 -118.18 -10.98 -20.93
C TYR A 1042 -117.57 -9.87 -21.80
N GLY A 1043 -117.73 -10.05 -23.13
CA GLY A 1043 -117.94 -8.95 -24.08
C GLY A 1043 -117.04 -8.94 -25.31
N ASP A 1044 -117.62 -9.31 -26.45
CA ASP A 1044 -117.11 -9.15 -27.82
C ASP A 1044 -116.65 -7.72 -28.16
N GLU A 1045 -115.69 -7.61 -29.09
CA GLU A 1045 -115.80 -6.89 -30.37
C GLU A 1045 -114.50 -6.21 -30.83
N ASN A 1046 -114.23 -6.40 -32.12
CA ASN A 1046 -113.63 -5.45 -33.06
C ASN A 1046 -112.11 -5.15 -33.05
N VAL A 1047 -111.42 -5.86 -33.95
CA VAL A 1047 -110.71 -5.33 -35.14
C VAL A 1047 -110.19 -3.88 -35.06
N LYS A 1048 -108.86 -3.67 -35.19
CA LYS A 1048 -108.21 -3.09 -36.40
C LYS A 1048 -106.73 -2.77 -36.24
N VAL A 1049 -106.04 -3.12 -37.33
CA VAL A 1049 -104.75 -2.66 -37.87
C VAL A 1049 -104.63 -1.12 -37.88
N VAL A 1050 -103.42 -0.58 -37.74
CA VAL A 1050 -102.74 0.35 -38.70
C VAL A 1050 -101.49 1.00 -38.08
N ASP A 1051 -100.41 0.92 -38.87
CA ASP A 1051 -99.16 1.69 -39.02
C ASP A 1051 -98.91 3.00 -38.24
N GLY A 1052 -97.64 3.18 -37.85
CA GLY A 1052 -96.77 4.16 -38.51
C GLY A 1052 -96.57 5.56 -37.89
N ASN A 1053 -95.28 5.88 -37.67
CA ASN A 1053 -94.59 7.18 -37.75
C ASN A 1053 -94.57 8.16 -36.55
N GLY A 1054 -93.34 8.59 -36.19
CA GLY A 1054 -92.93 9.99 -36.40
C GLY A 1054 -92.51 10.87 -35.19
N PHE A 1055 -91.23 11.27 -35.20
CA PHE A 1055 -90.65 12.58 -34.82
C PHE A 1055 -90.74 13.17 -33.39
N GLY A 1056 -89.55 13.44 -32.80
CA GLY A 1056 -89.04 14.82 -32.65
C GLY A 1056 -89.16 15.58 -31.31
N GLN A 1057 -87.99 15.77 -30.67
CA GLN A 1057 -87.50 16.95 -29.91
C GLN A 1057 -88.12 17.33 -28.54
N GLN A 1058 -87.25 17.59 -27.54
CA GLN A 1058 -87.10 18.91 -26.90
C GLN A 1058 -86.07 18.92 -25.74
N GLN A 1059 -85.24 19.97 -25.71
CA GLN A 1059 -84.58 20.57 -24.54
C GLN A 1059 -85.56 21.60 -23.91
N PRO A 1060 -85.45 22.03 -22.63
CA PRO A 1060 -84.56 23.16 -22.28
C PRO A 1060 -84.08 23.32 -20.80
N GLN A 1061 -82.96 24.08 -20.64
CA GLN A 1061 -82.61 25.15 -19.65
C GLN A 1061 -82.87 24.97 -18.11
N GLN A 1062 -82.17 25.59 -17.14
CA GLN A 1062 -81.65 26.97 -17.02
C GLN A 1062 -80.88 27.21 -15.68
N ASN A 1063 -80.06 28.28 -15.65
CA ASN A 1063 -79.59 29.13 -14.51
C ASN A 1063 -78.70 28.51 -13.41
N GLY A 1064 -77.58 29.11 -12.96
CA GLY A 1064 -77.04 30.47 -13.07
C GLY A 1064 -76.90 31.11 -11.68
N THR A 1065 -75.71 31.63 -11.33
CA THR A 1065 -75.50 32.89 -10.56
C THR A 1065 -74.01 33.16 -10.34
N ALA A 1066 -73.69 34.45 -10.23
CA ALA A 1066 -72.40 35.08 -10.53
C ALA A 1066 -71.84 35.91 -9.35
N THR A 1067 -70.81 36.71 -9.69
CA THR A 1067 -70.20 37.90 -9.03
C THR A 1067 -68.87 37.59 -8.33
N ASN A 1068 -67.83 38.42 -8.35
CA ASN A 1068 -67.40 39.70 -8.96
C ASN A 1068 -65.90 39.79 -8.54
N GLY A 1069 -64.94 40.49 -9.14
CA GLY A 1069 -64.84 41.57 -10.12
C GLY A 1069 -63.33 41.87 -10.26
N THR A 1070 -62.84 42.14 -11.47
CA THR A 1070 -62.61 43.47 -12.09
C THR A 1070 -61.24 44.08 -11.79
N ASN A 1071 -60.41 44.17 -12.82
CA ASN A 1071 -59.65 45.34 -13.32
C ASN A 1071 -58.46 44.79 -14.13
N GLY A 1072 -58.20 45.18 -15.37
CA GLY A 1072 -58.79 46.20 -16.23
C GLY A 1072 -57.78 46.47 -17.35
N THR A 1073 -58.31 46.74 -18.55
CA THR A 1073 -57.78 47.64 -19.60
C THR A 1073 -56.41 47.29 -20.22
N GLU A 1074 -56.18 47.30 -21.53
CA GLU A 1074 -56.88 47.92 -22.65
C GLU A 1074 -56.29 47.38 -23.98
N GLN A 1075 -57.15 47.23 -25.00
CA GLN A 1075 -57.01 47.63 -26.41
C GLN A 1075 -55.66 47.44 -27.16
N GLN A 1076 -55.58 47.11 -28.45
CA GLN A 1076 -56.50 46.72 -29.51
C GLN A 1076 -55.62 46.45 -30.76
N ASN A 1077 -56.13 45.62 -31.66
CA ASN A 1077 -55.98 45.69 -33.12
C ASN A 1077 -54.70 45.26 -33.87
N GLY A 1078 -54.97 44.45 -34.90
CA GLY A 1078 -54.31 44.43 -36.20
C GLY A 1078 -53.45 43.19 -36.42
N THR A 1079 -53.53 42.44 -37.53
CA THR A 1079 -54.21 42.68 -38.81
C THR A 1079 -54.21 41.37 -39.61
N ASN A 1080 -55.21 41.21 -40.48
CA ASN A 1080 -55.41 40.16 -41.48
C ASN A 1080 -54.22 39.96 -42.46
N VAL A 1081 -54.18 38.82 -43.17
CA VAL A 1081 -54.51 38.68 -44.62
C VAL A 1081 -53.96 37.36 -45.21
N SER A 1082 -54.90 36.52 -45.71
CA SER A 1082 -54.91 35.68 -46.94
C SER A 1082 -53.81 34.62 -47.19
N GLN A 1083 -53.97 33.54 -47.99
CA GLN A 1083 -54.97 33.13 -48.99
C GLN A 1083 -54.70 31.66 -49.41
N ASN A 1084 -55.75 30.94 -49.85
CA ASN A 1084 -55.84 29.98 -50.99
C ASN A 1084 -54.81 28.83 -51.17
N GLN A 1085 -55.13 27.62 -51.64
CA GLN A 1085 -56.22 27.17 -52.53
C GLN A 1085 -56.32 25.62 -52.52
N SER A 1086 -57.39 25.15 -53.17
CA SER A 1086 -58.07 23.85 -53.25
C SER A 1086 -57.46 22.71 -54.11
N ASN A 1087 -57.67 21.44 -53.65
CA ASN A 1087 -58.13 20.19 -54.35
C ASN A 1087 -57.38 19.68 -55.63
N PRO A 1088 -57.66 18.48 -56.23
CA PRO A 1088 -58.36 17.24 -55.80
C PRO A 1088 -57.64 15.89 -56.20
N GLU A 1089 -58.30 14.75 -55.88
CA GLU A 1089 -58.41 13.50 -56.67
C GLU A 1089 -57.17 12.66 -57.09
N GLN A 1090 -57.10 11.37 -56.67
CA GLN A 1090 -57.51 10.21 -57.49
C GLN A 1090 -57.13 8.86 -56.86
N GLU A 1091 -58.02 7.89 -57.08
CA GLU A 1091 -57.98 6.49 -56.69
C GLU A 1091 -57.00 5.62 -57.53
N THR A 1092 -56.94 4.34 -57.13
CA THR A 1092 -56.40 3.14 -57.82
C THR A 1092 -54.91 2.92 -57.61
N GLY A 1093 -54.40 1.76 -57.17
CA GLY A 1093 -54.92 0.41 -57.19
C GLY A 1093 -54.00 -0.46 -58.06
N GLY A 1094 -53.16 -1.31 -57.46
CA GLY A 1094 -52.43 -2.35 -58.20
C GLY A 1094 -51.09 -2.85 -57.61
N GLY A 1095 -51.17 -3.86 -56.73
CA GLY A 1095 -50.45 -5.13 -56.88
C GLY A 1095 -48.92 -5.23 -56.78
N ASN A 1096 -48.49 -5.91 -55.70
CA ASN A 1096 -47.47 -6.98 -55.62
C ASN A 1096 -45.99 -6.64 -55.28
N ASN A 1097 -45.60 -7.14 -54.09
CA ASN A 1097 -44.38 -7.88 -53.70
C ASN A 1097 -42.98 -7.33 -54.06
N ASN A 1098 -42.26 -6.83 -53.05
CA ASN A 1098 -40.99 -7.37 -52.51
C ASN A 1098 -40.19 -6.27 -51.78
N GLY A 1099 -39.53 -6.62 -50.67
CA GLY A 1099 -38.38 -5.86 -50.16
C GLY A 1099 -38.18 -5.88 -48.65
N LEU A 1100 -37.54 -6.93 -48.11
CA LEU A 1100 -36.87 -6.86 -46.80
C LEU A 1100 -35.61 -5.98 -46.91
N PRO A 1101 -35.18 -5.27 -45.84
CA PRO A 1101 -34.23 -4.16 -45.96
C PRO A 1101 -32.75 -4.59 -45.92
N SER A 1102 -31.92 -3.79 -46.58
CA SER A 1102 -30.52 -4.00 -46.99
C SER A 1102 -29.45 -4.14 -45.89
N TRP A 1103 -29.81 -4.21 -44.61
CA TRP A 1103 -28.86 -4.31 -43.50
C TRP A 1103 -28.45 -5.75 -43.18
N ILE A 1104 -29.24 -6.74 -43.61
CA ILE A 1104 -28.98 -8.17 -43.37
C ILE A 1104 -27.78 -8.67 -44.18
N TRP A 1105 -27.52 -8.11 -45.36
CA TRP A 1105 -26.39 -8.53 -46.20
C TRP A 1105 -25.02 -8.06 -45.70
N ILE A 1106 -24.95 -6.93 -44.99
CA ILE A 1106 -23.69 -6.38 -44.44
C ILE A 1106 -23.22 -7.21 -43.23
N VAL A 1107 -24.16 -7.67 -42.40
CA VAL A 1107 -23.87 -8.50 -41.21
C VAL A 1107 -23.35 -9.89 -41.63
N VAL A 1108 -23.90 -10.48 -42.70
CA VAL A 1108 -23.45 -11.79 -43.20
C VAL A 1108 -22.01 -11.73 -43.76
N VAL A 1109 -21.62 -10.63 -44.41
CA VAL A 1109 -20.26 -10.48 -44.94
C VAL A 1109 -19.23 -10.30 -43.81
N ILE A 1110 -19.57 -9.58 -42.74
CA ILE A 1110 -18.67 -9.38 -41.58
C ILE A 1110 -18.47 -10.69 -40.81
N ILE A 1111 -19.53 -11.49 -40.64
CA ILE A 1111 -19.44 -12.79 -39.97
C ILE A 1111 -18.56 -13.77 -40.77
N VAL A 1112 -18.62 -13.76 -42.11
CA VAL A 1112 -17.76 -14.60 -42.96
C VAL A 1112 -16.29 -14.18 -42.88
N ILE A 1113 -15.99 -12.88 -42.76
CA ILE A 1113 -14.61 -12.36 -42.61
C ILE A 1113 -14.03 -12.73 -41.24
N ILE A 1114 -14.81 -12.63 -40.16
CA ILE A 1114 -14.36 -12.95 -38.80
C ILE A 1114 -14.11 -14.47 -38.66
N ILE A 1115 -15.01 -15.31 -39.19
CA ILE A 1115 -14.83 -16.77 -39.17
C ILE A 1115 -13.61 -17.17 -40.01
N GLY A 1116 -13.38 -16.51 -41.15
CA GLY A 1116 -12.19 -16.71 -41.98
C GLY A 1116 -10.88 -16.31 -41.26
N GLY A 1117 -10.88 -15.20 -40.53
CA GLY A 1117 -9.73 -14.72 -39.76
C GLY A 1117 -9.35 -15.63 -38.58
N VAL A 1118 -10.36 -16.11 -37.84
CA VAL A 1118 -10.15 -17.04 -36.72
C VAL A 1118 -9.67 -18.41 -37.21
N ALA A 1119 -10.20 -18.91 -38.33
CA ALA A 1119 -9.74 -20.16 -38.95
C ALA A 1119 -8.29 -20.04 -39.46
N TYR A 1120 -7.91 -18.90 -40.04
CA TYR A 1120 -6.55 -18.62 -40.48
C TYR A 1120 -5.56 -18.54 -39.32
N TRP A 1121 -5.92 -17.86 -38.22
CA TRP A 1121 -5.10 -17.77 -37.01
C TRP A 1121 -4.90 -19.12 -36.33
N TYR A 1122 -5.95 -19.95 -36.28
CA TYR A 1122 -5.89 -21.29 -35.70
C TYR A 1122 -5.03 -22.27 -36.54
N PHE A 1123 -5.07 -22.16 -37.87
CA PHE A 1123 -4.20 -22.94 -38.77
C PHE A 1123 -2.73 -22.48 -38.72
N TYR A 1124 -2.50 -21.17 -38.56
CA TYR A 1124 -1.14 -20.60 -38.46
C TYR A 1124 -0.43 -21.04 -37.17
N LYS A 1125 -1.14 -21.04 -36.03
CA LYS A 1125 -0.57 -21.46 -34.73
C LYS A 1125 -0.23 -22.96 -34.70
N ARG A 1126 -1.09 -23.81 -35.27
CA ARG A 1126 -0.91 -25.28 -35.28
C ARG A 1126 0.23 -25.75 -36.20
N ASN A 1127 0.57 -25.00 -37.25
CA ASN A 1127 1.73 -25.30 -38.09
C ASN A 1127 3.07 -24.86 -37.48
N LYS A 1128 3.08 -23.78 -36.67
CA LYS A 1128 4.31 -23.32 -35.98
C LYS A 1128 4.72 -24.24 -34.82
N GLU A 1129 3.75 -24.89 -34.18
CA GLU A 1129 3.98 -25.89 -33.11
C GLU A 1129 4.44 -27.26 -33.65
N LYS A 1130 4.34 -27.51 -34.97
CA LYS A 1130 4.88 -28.74 -35.60
C LYS A 1130 6.32 -28.62 -36.11
N GLU A 1131 6.87 -27.42 -36.26
CA GLU A 1131 8.28 -27.23 -36.68
C GLU A 1131 9.28 -27.20 -35.51
N THR A 1132 8.81 -27.20 -34.25
CA THR A 1132 9.68 -27.14 -33.05
C THR A 1132 9.84 -28.47 -32.32
N SER A 1133 9.26 -29.57 -32.82
CA SER A 1133 9.36 -30.91 -32.21
C SER A 1133 10.32 -31.88 -32.93
N ASP A 1134 11.00 -31.47 -34.02
CA ASP A 1134 11.96 -32.33 -34.76
C ASP A 1134 13.42 -31.80 -34.73
N LYS A 1135 13.76 -30.89 -33.82
CA LYS A 1135 15.14 -30.57 -33.44
C LYS A 1135 15.25 -30.23 -31.96
N ASN A 1136 15.38 -31.25 -31.12
CA ASN A 1136 16.24 -31.30 -29.94
C ASN A 1136 16.39 -32.75 -29.48
#